data_AF-A0AB74JY96-F1
#
_entry.id   AF-A0AB74JY96-F1
#
_cell.length_a   1.000
_cell.length_b   1.000
_cell.length_c   1.000
_cell.angle_alpha   90.00
_cell.angle_beta   90.00
_cell.angle_gamma   90.00
#
_symmetry.space_group_name_H-M   'P 1'
#
loop_
_entity.id
_entity.type
_entity.pdbx_description
1 polymer ?
#
loop_
_entity_poly.entity_id
_entity_poly.type
_entity_poly.pdbx_seq_one_letter_code
_entity_poly.pdbx_strand_id
1 'polypeptide(L)'
;MSTNDQLKQAIVDSVEHGAYPEPDVSSAELPSTLLPSLLADLQKARDEVKTDIRSLSKDIAPDVDGWIAQAKKLQADIERSKATARDIVSQAEAGKALKEKTHDAGNKTRLLEKEVAFNESLATTLDLIRSSCRILDSADQAYNANDLRAALDSIKQCDRSMLSLSAAQDTRAVNLLQTRSSRFKATLLDKTTALAQSLIQCDIDARSVAIEHNVKDMSDVDLELVVEILTYLGGLDVYIRRLKRDIEFSLIDPRLSTKPGQYTIYQVEDRIIRASKTASKPDTIATLDDIWSALDFLSTRLPKSVCEPLSQKLLPSLFETLTYTWLDQTVPVQIDQMPVFQHILDRVSKLAEQIDALDWASTALLKDWVQGAPRTWLSKRRETALGAARSLLFSGLRDRKTVERVETQTVSKGDAIMGGNDVDDADDAWAADWEEDTPEPKAASTEQPATTTNDDHDDDDDASAWDMDDNDTNVASGTSAPAANGEEDDAADAWGWGDDETATEEAPKPTSPKKTTKSHGPPAAEKSTPSGDRELTLRETYTVTAVPDGILEIVMKVVSDAETLTDPSYSGSPIGPAASALYTLPTFILAIYRATASTAYSKLDTGNMLIYNDASRLADQIRTFVARQAEKDATSTLPSHLRPSSRLRLENDIKALETFAKRAYSAEMESQRTIIRDMLDGAQGFSNCNAEPFASACDSAVSITEGRLRDVHKQWAPILSRSALLQSSGSLLSTAISKMVMEIEEIQDIGEEESVKLRKLCDKISEVKDLFMQEHAEGGEASDMTGIYCPNWFKFQYLGELLESSLADIKYLWTEGELRLEFDADEVTDLIEALFSDSDYRRKAIADIRRS
;
A
#
# COMPACT_ATOMS: atom_id res chain seq x y z
N MET A 1 -7.22 -164.13 -15.35
CA MET A 1 -8.15 -163.07 -15.83
C MET A 1 -8.60 -163.45 -17.23
N SER A 2 -9.81 -163.06 -17.62
CA SER A 2 -10.55 -163.59 -18.79
C SER A 2 -9.69 -163.68 -20.07
N THR A 3 -10.00 -164.63 -20.96
CA THR A 3 -9.37 -164.88 -22.29
C THR A 3 -9.25 -163.63 -23.20
N ASN A 4 -9.87 -162.52 -22.81
CA ASN A 4 -9.92 -161.24 -23.52
C ASN A 4 -8.77 -160.27 -23.18
N ASP A 5 -8.13 -160.37 -22.00
CA ASP A 5 -7.00 -159.47 -21.63
C ASP A 5 -5.66 -159.93 -22.23
N GLN A 6 -5.47 -161.25 -22.40
CA GLN A 6 -4.28 -161.81 -23.07
C GLN A 6 -4.25 -161.44 -24.56
N LEU A 7 -5.42 -161.36 -25.20
CA LEU A 7 -5.57 -160.93 -26.59
C LEU A 7 -5.21 -159.44 -26.79
N LYS A 8 -5.46 -158.61 -25.77
CA LYS A 8 -5.22 -157.16 -25.80
C LYS A 8 -3.73 -156.82 -25.75
N GLN A 9 -2.98 -157.50 -24.90
CA GLN A 9 -1.55 -157.25 -24.72
C GLN A 9 -0.72 -157.73 -25.92
N ALA A 10 -1.08 -158.87 -26.51
CA ALA A 10 -0.39 -159.43 -27.68
C ALA A 10 -0.43 -158.51 -28.92
N ILE A 11 -1.50 -157.73 -29.12
CA ILE A 11 -1.62 -156.81 -30.27
C ILE A 11 -0.85 -155.50 -30.04
N VAL A 12 -0.73 -155.03 -28.79
CA VAL A 12 0.09 -153.84 -28.49
C VAL A 12 1.58 -154.16 -28.66
N ASP A 13 2.02 -155.34 -28.19
CA ASP A 13 3.38 -155.83 -28.41
C ASP A 13 3.70 -156.07 -29.89
N SER A 14 2.69 -156.48 -30.67
CA SER A 14 2.81 -156.65 -32.12
C SER A 14 3.13 -155.35 -32.87
N VAL A 15 2.60 -154.22 -32.42
CA VAL A 15 2.78 -152.93 -33.12
C VAL A 15 3.95 -152.14 -32.56
N GLU A 16 4.23 -152.22 -31.26
CA GLU A 16 5.34 -151.50 -30.64
C GLU A 16 6.68 -152.21 -30.84
N HIS A 17 6.68 -153.56 -30.82
CA HIS A 17 7.89 -154.39 -30.87
C HIS A 17 7.91 -155.43 -32.01
N GLY A 18 6.83 -155.62 -32.77
CA GLY A 18 6.78 -156.54 -33.92
C GLY A 18 6.53 -158.02 -33.59
N ALA A 19 5.98 -158.37 -32.41
CA ALA A 19 5.74 -159.76 -32.00
C ALA A 19 4.47 -160.41 -32.63
N TYR A 20 4.53 -161.72 -32.92
CA TYR A 20 3.40 -162.54 -33.42
C TYR A 20 2.80 -163.36 -32.26
N PRO A 21 1.47 -163.48 -32.13
CA PRO A 21 0.84 -164.21 -31.01
C PRO A 21 1.07 -165.74 -31.07
N GLU A 22 1.12 -166.38 -29.89
CA GLU A 22 1.24 -167.84 -29.70
C GLU A 22 0.04 -168.63 -30.31
N PRO A 23 0.22 -169.89 -30.76
CA PRO A 23 -0.76 -170.61 -31.61
C PRO A 23 -2.13 -170.85 -30.97
N ASP A 24 -2.19 -171.02 -29.64
CA ASP A 24 -3.47 -171.17 -28.92
C ASP A 24 -4.26 -169.85 -28.84
N VAL A 25 -3.60 -168.70 -29.00
CA VAL A 25 -4.19 -167.35 -28.91
C VAL A 25 -4.60 -166.83 -30.29
N SER A 26 -4.12 -167.44 -31.38
CA SER A 26 -4.46 -167.09 -32.76
C SER A 26 -5.74 -167.78 -33.29
N SER A 27 -6.33 -168.69 -32.51
CA SER A 27 -7.53 -169.46 -32.87
C SER A 27 -8.81 -168.99 -32.17
N ALA A 28 -8.75 -167.88 -31.41
CA ALA A 28 -9.87 -167.36 -30.62
C ALA A 28 -10.77 -166.39 -31.42
N GLU A 29 -12.10 -166.54 -31.32
CA GLU A 29 -13.05 -165.56 -31.85
C GLU A 29 -13.08 -164.28 -31.01
N LEU A 30 -13.00 -163.13 -31.67
CA LEU A 30 -12.92 -161.80 -31.08
C LEU A 30 -14.34 -161.23 -30.82
N PRO A 31 -14.79 -161.03 -29.57
CA PRO A 31 -16.10 -160.43 -29.30
C PRO A 31 -16.06 -158.90 -29.52
N SER A 32 -17.11 -158.36 -30.15
CA SER A 32 -17.23 -156.94 -30.56
C SER A 32 -17.21 -155.90 -29.42
N THR A 33 -17.17 -156.35 -28.16
CA THR A 33 -17.06 -155.51 -26.96
C THR A 33 -15.63 -155.06 -26.63
N LEU A 34 -14.58 -155.55 -27.31
CA LEU A 34 -13.16 -155.29 -26.95
C LEU A 34 -12.41 -154.27 -27.82
N LEU A 35 -12.91 -153.99 -29.04
CA LEU A 35 -12.29 -153.04 -29.98
C LEU A 35 -11.99 -151.64 -29.41
N PRO A 36 -12.85 -151.04 -28.55
CA PRO A 36 -12.58 -149.70 -28.02
C PRO A 36 -11.35 -149.66 -27.09
N SER A 37 -11.09 -150.76 -26.36
CA SER A 37 -9.99 -150.81 -25.39
C SER A 37 -8.62 -150.99 -26.06
N LEU A 38 -8.58 -151.68 -27.20
CA LEU A 38 -7.35 -152.01 -27.94
C LEU A 38 -6.78 -150.78 -28.67
N LEU A 39 -7.69 -149.95 -29.19
CA LEU A 39 -7.35 -148.70 -29.87
C LEU A 39 -6.70 -147.69 -28.91
N ALA A 40 -7.06 -147.72 -27.63
CA ALA A 40 -6.49 -146.83 -26.63
C ALA A 40 -5.02 -147.15 -26.32
N ASP A 41 -4.61 -148.42 -26.32
CA ASP A 41 -3.25 -148.80 -25.95
C ASP A 41 -2.25 -148.61 -27.10
N LEU A 42 -2.65 -148.90 -28.36
CA LEU A 42 -1.82 -148.62 -29.55
C LEU A 42 -1.52 -147.13 -29.74
N GLN A 43 -2.42 -146.28 -29.25
CA GLN A 43 -2.20 -144.85 -29.25
C GLN A 43 -1.10 -144.43 -28.28
N LYS A 44 -0.93 -145.14 -27.16
CA LYS A 44 0.11 -144.82 -26.17
C LYS A 44 1.52 -145.14 -26.69
N ALA A 45 1.69 -146.28 -27.35
CA ALA A 45 2.98 -146.73 -27.91
C ALA A 45 3.53 -145.80 -29.02
N ARG A 46 2.65 -145.35 -29.93
CA ARG A 46 2.96 -144.33 -30.94
C ARG A 46 3.53 -143.05 -30.31
N ASP A 47 3.13 -142.75 -29.08
CA ASP A 47 3.47 -141.49 -28.46
C ASP A 47 4.89 -141.49 -27.86
N GLU A 48 5.50 -142.65 -27.58
CA GLU A 48 6.87 -142.74 -27.04
C GLU A 48 7.98 -142.68 -28.10
N VAL A 49 7.84 -143.39 -29.23
CA VAL A 49 8.82 -143.31 -30.35
C VAL A 49 8.88 -141.88 -30.91
N LYS A 50 7.77 -141.15 -30.79
CA LYS A 50 7.65 -139.71 -31.03
C LYS A 50 8.53 -138.86 -30.12
N THR A 51 9.17 -139.39 -29.09
CA THR A 51 9.93 -138.64 -28.09
C THR A 51 11.43 -138.63 -28.39
N ASP A 52 11.96 -139.64 -29.10
CA ASP A 52 13.41 -139.81 -29.31
C ASP A 52 13.95 -139.21 -30.61
N ILE A 53 13.25 -139.32 -31.74
CA ILE A 53 13.67 -138.58 -32.95
C ILE A 53 13.55 -137.05 -32.71
N ARG A 54 12.65 -136.67 -31.80
CA ARG A 54 12.53 -135.32 -31.25
C ARG A 54 13.70 -134.89 -30.37
N SER A 55 14.63 -135.76 -29.99
CA SER A 55 15.77 -135.40 -29.12
C SER A 55 17.05 -135.07 -29.89
N LEU A 56 17.31 -135.66 -31.06
CA LEU A 56 18.57 -135.46 -31.80
C LEU A 56 18.50 -134.35 -32.86
N SER A 57 17.34 -134.17 -33.51
CA SER A 57 17.02 -132.95 -34.28
C SER A 57 16.91 -131.71 -33.39
N LYS A 58 16.90 -131.93 -32.07
CA LYS A 58 16.93 -130.90 -31.03
C LYS A 58 18.31 -130.24 -30.87
N ASP A 59 19.42 -130.76 -31.41
CA ASP A 59 20.73 -130.28 -30.95
C ASP A 59 21.51 -129.29 -31.85
N ILE A 60 21.44 -129.32 -33.20
CA ILE A 60 22.34 -128.47 -34.05
C ILE A 60 21.62 -127.56 -35.07
N ALA A 61 20.41 -127.90 -35.53
CA ALA A 61 19.62 -127.02 -36.38
C ALA A 61 19.19 -125.67 -35.75
N PRO A 62 18.94 -125.54 -34.42
CA PRO A 62 18.32 -124.32 -33.89
C PRO A 62 19.23 -123.07 -33.92
N ASP A 63 20.54 -123.19 -34.12
CA ASP A 63 21.46 -122.03 -34.02
C ASP A 63 21.64 -121.29 -35.36
N VAL A 64 21.80 -121.99 -36.51
CA VAL A 64 21.88 -121.34 -37.84
C VAL A 64 20.51 -120.84 -38.31
N ASP A 65 19.46 -121.62 -38.08
CA ASP A 65 18.07 -121.14 -38.25
C ASP A 65 17.79 -119.98 -37.30
N GLY A 66 18.42 -119.96 -36.11
CA GLY A 66 18.38 -118.85 -35.16
C GLY A 66 18.96 -117.55 -35.75
N TRP A 67 20.11 -117.60 -36.42
CA TRP A 67 20.76 -116.41 -36.99
C TRP A 67 20.07 -115.91 -38.27
N ILE A 68 19.60 -116.82 -39.14
CA ILE A 68 18.82 -116.45 -40.33
C ILE A 68 17.44 -115.93 -39.90
N ALA A 69 16.82 -116.53 -38.88
CA ALA A 69 15.59 -116.01 -38.29
C ALA A 69 15.84 -114.64 -37.65
N GLN A 70 16.98 -114.42 -36.98
CA GLN A 70 17.31 -113.10 -36.42
C GLN A 70 17.60 -112.05 -37.49
N ALA A 71 18.30 -112.39 -38.58
CA ALA A 71 18.54 -111.46 -39.69
C ALA A 71 17.27 -111.16 -40.50
N LYS A 72 16.43 -112.16 -40.77
CA LYS A 72 15.11 -111.96 -41.39
C LYS A 72 14.17 -111.19 -40.46
N LYS A 73 14.24 -111.44 -39.15
CA LYS A 73 13.51 -110.67 -38.14
C LYS A 73 14.01 -109.23 -38.08
N LEU A 74 15.32 -108.98 -38.15
CA LEU A 74 15.89 -107.63 -38.20
C LEU A 74 15.50 -106.91 -39.50
N GLN A 75 15.52 -107.57 -40.65
CA GLN A 75 15.05 -106.98 -41.90
C GLN A 75 13.56 -106.68 -41.85
N ALA A 76 12.74 -107.62 -41.34
CA ALA A 76 11.32 -107.40 -41.13
C ALA A 76 11.05 -106.29 -40.10
N ASP A 77 11.88 -106.16 -39.07
CA ASP A 77 11.78 -105.10 -38.07
C ASP A 77 12.28 -103.75 -38.60
N ILE A 78 13.24 -103.72 -39.53
CA ILE A 78 13.66 -102.51 -40.25
C ILE A 78 12.59 -102.08 -41.26
N GLU A 79 12.00 -103.01 -42.00
CA GLU A 79 10.90 -102.72 -42.91
C GLU A 79 9.65 -102.27 -42.13
N ARG A 80 9.36 -102.92 -41.00
CA ARG A 80 8.30 -102.50 -40.07
C ARG A 80 8.62 -101.14 -39.46
N SER A 81 9.86 -100.88 -39.02
CA SER A 81 10.29 -99.57 -38.49
C SER A 81 10.18 -98.48 -39.55
N LYS A 82 10.56 -98.76 -40.80
CA LYS A 82 10.43 -97.82 -41.92
C LYS A 82 8.97 -97.58 -42.31
N ALA A 83 8.12 -98.61 -42.25
CA ALA A 83 6.68 -98.49 -42.45
C ALA A 83 6.05 -97.66 -41.32
N THR A 84 6.37 -97.96 -40.07
CA THR A 84 5.94 -97.20 -38.89
C THR A 84 6.46 -95.75 -38.95
N ALA A 85 7.69 -95.50 -39.38
CA ALA A 85 8.22 -94.15 -39.54
C ALA A 85 7.48 -93.37 -40.64
N ARG A 86 7.16 -94.01 -41.77
CA ARG A 86 6.33 -93.38 -42.81
C ARG A 86 4.90 -93.14 -42.35
N ASP A 87 4.34 -94.04 -41.57
CA ASP A 87 3.00 -93.90 -40.98
C ASP A 87 2.98 -92.79 -39.90
N ILE A 88 4.03 -92.66 -39.09
CA ILE A 88 4.19 -91.54 -38.16
C ILE A 88 4.32 -90.21 -38.93
N VAL A 89 5.07 -90.18 -40.04
CA VAL A 89 5.18 -88.97 -40.87
C VAL A 89 3.85 -88.64 -41.54
N SER A 90 3.13 -89.62 -42.09
CA SER A 90 1.82 -89.38 -42.70
C SER A 90 0.78 -88.95 -41.65
N GLN A 91 0.81 -89.51 -40.45
CA GLN A 91 -0.03 -89.09 -39.32
C GLN A 91 0.36 -87.71 -38.80
N ALA A 92 1.65 -87.34 -38.81
CA ALA A 92 2.12 -86.01 -38.44
C ALA A 92 1.74 -84.95 -39.50
N GLU A 93 1.82 -85.27 -40.79
CA GLU A 93 1.36 -84.42 -41.88
C GLU A 93 -0.18 -84.26 -41.86
N ALA A 94 -0.92 -85.36 -41.68
CA ALA A 94 -2.36 -85.32 -41.49
C ALA A 94 -2.75 -84.54 -40.22
N GLY A 95 -1.99 -84.71 -39.13
CA GLY A 95 -2.16 -83.97 -37.88
C GLY A 95 -1.85 -82.48 -38.03
N LYS A 96 -0.83 -82.12 -38.84
CA LYS A 96 -0.53 -80.73 -39.19
C LYS A 96 -1.66 -80.10 -40.00
N ALA A 97 -2.17 -80.79 -41.02
CA ALA A 97 -3.32 -80.34 -41.80
C ALA A 97 -4.59 -80.22 -40.96
N LEU A 98 -4.82 -81.14 -40.01
CA LEU A 98 -5.93 -81.03 -39.06
C LEU A 98 -5.75 -79.85 -38.11
N LYS A 99 -4.54 -79.60 -37.62
CA LYS A 99 -4.20 -78.48 -36.73
C LYS A 99 -4.35 -77.13 -37.43
N GLU A 100 -3.98 -77.04 -38.71
CA GLU A 100 -4.23 -75.85 -39.54
C GLU A 100 -5.72 -75.62 -39.74
N LYS A 101 -6.51 -76.68 -40.00
CA LYS A 101 -7.98 -76.58 -40.09
C LYS A 101 -8.65 -76.21 -38.76
N THR A 102 -8.19 -76.74 -37.63
CA THR A 102 -8.72 -76.35 -36.31
C THR A 102 -8.32 -74.93 -35.94
N HIS A 103 -7.12 -74.48 -36.35
CA HIS A 103 -6.70 -73.10 -36.20
C HIS A 103 -7.54 -72.15 -37.08
N ASP A 104 -7.81 -72.51 -38.33
CA ASP A 104 -8.67 -71.73 -39.24
C ASP A 104 -10.13 -71.68 -38.73
N ALA A 105 -10.68 -72.81 -38.29
CA ALA A 105 -11.99 -72.86 -37.64
C ALA A 105 -12.02 -72.06 -36.31
N GLY A 106 -10.91 -72.07 -35.55
CA GLY A 106 -10.72 -71.25 -34.35
C GLY A 106 -10.70 -69.75 -34.67
N ASN A 107 -10.06 -69.35 -35.77
CA ASN A 107 -10.06 -67.96 -36.23
C ASN A 107 -11.45 -67.54 -36.72
N LYS A 108 -12.17 -68.43 -37.42
CA LYS A 108 -13.54 -68.18 -37.88
C LYS A 108 -14.54 -68.06 -36.72
N THR A 109 -14.44 -68.92 -35.72
CA THR A 109 -15.27 -68.84 -34.50
C THR A 109 -14.97 -67.55 -33.73
N ARG A 110 -13.70 -67.19 -33.55
CA ARG A 110 -13.31 -65.91 -32.93
C ARG A 110 -13.81 -64.69 -33.72
N LEU A 111 -13.86 -64.76 -35.05
CA LEU A 111 -14.43 -63.72 -35.89
C LEU A 111 -15.95 -63.63 -35.68
N LEU A 112 -16.66 -64.76 -35.67
CA LEU A 112 -18.09 -64.80 -35.40
C LEU A 112 -18.43 -64.32 -33.98
N GLU A 113 -17.64 -64.68 -32.96
CA GLU A 113 -17.79 -64.16 -31.60
C GLU A 113 -17.64 -62.64 -31.56
N LYS A 114 -16.68 -62.08 -32.30
CA LYS A 114 -16.54 -60.63 -32.44
C LYS A 114 -17.70 -60.00 -33.18
N GLU A 115 -18.22 -60.62 -34.25
CA GLU A 115 -19.38 -60.12 -34.99
C GLU A 115 -20.66 -60.17 -34.14
N VAL A 116 -20.87 -61.23 -33.35
CA VAL A 116 -22.00 -61.35 -32.42
C VAL A 116 -21.89 -60.29 -31.33
N ALA A 117 -20.72 -60.15 -30.69
CA ALA A 117 -20.50 -59.11 -29.69
C ALA A 117 -20.69 -57.69 -30.26
N PHE A 118 -20.27 -57.45 -31.50
CA PHE A 118 -20.51 -56.19 -32.20
C PHE A 118 -22.00 -55.95 -32.46
N ASN A 119 -22.73 -56.96 -32.93
CA ASN A 119 -24.18 -56.86 -33.19
C ASN A 119 -24.98 -56.68 -31.89
N GLU A 120 -24.61 -57.33 -30.80
CA GLU A 120 -25.22 -57.14 -29.48
C GLU A 120 -24.97 -55.73 -28.93
N SER A 121 -23.74 -55.22 -29.06
CA SER A 121 -23.41 -53.83 -28.73
C SER A 121 -24.19 -52.82 -29.60
N LEU A 122 -24.34 -53.10 -30.89
CA LEU A 122 -25.12 -52.24 -31.79
C LEU A 122 -26.61 -52.25 -31.45
N ALA A 123 -27.18 -53.42 -31.14
CA ALA A 123 -28.58 -53.54 -30.75
C ALA A 123 -28.86 -52.80 -29.44
N THR A 124 -28.02 -52.99 -28.43
CA THR A 124 -28.16 -52.31 -27.13
C THR A 124 -28.02 -50.79 -27.27
N THR A 125 -27.07 -50.30 -28.06
CA THR A 125 -26.92 -48.85 -28.31
C THR A 125 -28.12 -48.26 -29.07
N LEU A 126 -28.67 -48.97 -30.05
CA LEU A 126 -29.88 -48.53 -30.76
C LEU A 126 -31.13 -48.52 -29.86
N ASP A 127 -31.28 -49.49 -28.97
CA ASP A 127 -32.39 -49.51 -27.99
C ASP A 127 -32.26 -48.38 -26.95
N LEU A 128 -31.04 -48.06 -26.52
CA LEU A 128 -30.77 -46.91 -25.66
C LEU A 128 -31.06 -45.57 -26.36
N ILE A 129 -30.75 -45.44 -27.65
CA ILE A 129 -31.12 -44.26 -28.45
C ILE A 129 -32.65 -44.17 -28.59
N ARG A 130 -33.33 -45.29 -28.89
CA ARG A 130 -34.79 -45.32 -29.02
C ARG A 130 -35.51 -44.96 -27.72
N SER A 131 -35.04 -45.47 -26.59
CA SER A 131 -35.60 -45.13 -25.27
C SER A 131 -35.37 -43.65 -24.94
N SER A 132 -34.18 -43.11 -25.22
CA SER A 132 -33.89 -41.68 -25.02
C SER A 132 -34.76 -40.77 -25.89
N CYS A 133 -35.00 -41.13 -27.17
CA CYS A 133 -35.95 -40.40 -28.03
C CYS A 133 -37.37 -40.41 -27.45
N ARG A 134 -37.84 -41.55 -26.93
CA ARG A 134 -39.17 -41.64 -26.29
C ARG A 134 -39.28 -40.78 -25.04
N ILE A 135 -38.22 -40.70 -24.23
CA ILE A 135 -38.19 -39.85 -23.05
C ILE A 135 -38.26 -38.36 -23.46
N LEU A 136 -37.56 -37.96 -24.53
CA LEU A 136 -37.68 -36.60 -25.09
C LEU A 136 -39.08 -36.32 -25.67
N ASP A 137 -39.69 -37.28 -26.37
CA ASP A 137 -41.06 -37.12 -26.87
C ASP A 137 -42.06 -36.97 -25.71
N SER A 138 -41.84 -37.68 -24.60
CA SER A 138 -42.61 -37.52 -23.36
C SER A 138 -42.40 -36.14 -22.73
N ALA A 139 -41.18 -35.61 -22.76
CA ALA A 139 -40.87 -34.27 -22.28
C ALA A 139 -41.57 -33.19 -23.13
N ASP A 140 -41.58 -33.34 -24.46
CA ASP A 140 -42.31 -32.46 -25.38
C ASP A 140 -43.83 -32.51 -25.14
N GLN A 141 -44.38 -33.70 -24.88
CA GLN A 141 -45.81 -33.85 -24.55
C GLN A 141 -46.15 -33.19 -23.20
N ALA A 142 -45.35 -33.40 -22.17
CA ALA A 142 -45.53 -32.75 -20.86
C ALA A 142 -45.41 -31.22 -20.98
N TYR A 143 -44.46 -30.72 -21.77
CA TYR A 143 -44.30 -29.29 -22.04
C TYR A 143 -45.54 -28.67 -22.69
N ASN A 144 -46.13 -29.36 -23.67
CA ASN A 144 -47.35 -28.94 -24.35
C ASN A 144 -48.59 -29.03 -23.45
N ALA A 145 -48.62 -30.02 -22.55
CA ALA A 145 -49.66 -30.17 -21.52
C ALA A 145 -49.49 -29.16 -20.37
N ASN A 146 -48.46 -28.31 -20.41
CA ASN A 146 -48.10 -27.35 -19.38
C ASN A 146 -47.69 -27.95 -18.01
N ASP A 147 -47.41 -29.25 -17.95
CA ASP A 147 -46.86 -29.89 -16.76
C ASP A 147 -45.32 -29.75 -16.74
N LEU A 148 -44.85 -28.69 -16.10
CA LEU A 148 -43.42 -28.37 -16.02
C LEU A 148 -42.65 -29.33 -15.10
N ARG A 149 -43.31 -29.93 -14.11
CA ARG A 149 -42.68 -30.89 -13.19
C ARG A 149 -42.39 -32.20 -13.94
N ALA A 150 -43.37 -32.73 -14.65
CA ALA A 150 -43.18 -33.92 -15.48
C ALA A 150 -42.18 -33.68 -16.64
N ALA A 151 -42.16 -32.47 -17.22
CA ALA A 151 -41.17 -32.08 -18.21
C ALA A 151 -39.74 -32.05 -17.62
N LEU A 152 -39.57 -31.52 -16.41
CA LEU A 152 -38.28 -31.50 -15.70
C LEU A 152 -37.78 -32.91 -15.37
N ASP A 153 -38.66 -33.78 -14.88
CA ASP A 153 -38.28 -35.15 -14.54
C ASP A 153 -37.91 -35.97 -15.79
N SER A 154 -38.63 -35.75 -16.90
CA SER A 154 -38.32 -36.39 -18.18
C SER A 154 -36.96 -35.94 -18.72
N ILE A 155 -36.60 -34.65 -18.62
CA ILE A 155 -35.27 -34.18 -19.06
C ILE A 155 -34.14 -34.68 -18.14
N LYS A 156 -34.36 -34.76 -16.82
CA LYS A 156 -33.42 -35.39 -15.87
C LYS A 156 -33.17 -36.86 -16.21
N GLN A 157 -34.22 -37.59 -16.60
CA GLN A 157 -34.11 -38.98 -17.04
C GLN A 157 -33.39 -39.11 -18.39
N CYS A 158 -33.67 -38.21 -19.34
CA CYS A 158 -32.97 -38.17 -20.63
C CYS A 158 -31.47 -37.89 -20.47
N ASP A 159 -31.08 -36.97 -19.57
CA ASP A 159 -29.66 -36.69 -19.33
C ASP A 159 -28.94 -37.91 -18.73
N ARG A 160 -29.59 -38.66 -17.83
CA ARG A 160 -29.06 -39.93 -17.31
C ARG A 160 -28.92 -40.99 -18.41
N SER A 161 -29.90 -41.11 -19.31
CA SER A 161 -29.80 -42.06 -20.43
C SER A 161 -28.74 -41.63 -21.44
N MET A 162 -28.55 -40.34 -21.66
CA MET A 162 -27.46 -39.81 -22.49
C MET A 162 -26.07 -40.07 -21.89
N LEU A 163 -25.89 -40.03 -20.56
CA LEU A 163 -24.63 -40.43 -19.92
C LEU A 163 -24.30 -41.90 -20.16
N SER A 164 -25.32 -42.78 -20.20
CA SER A 164 -25.13 -44.20 -20.53
C SER A 164 -24.72 -44.45 -21.99
N LEU A 165 -24.99 -43.47 -22.87
CA LEU A 165 -24.59 -43.48 -24.29
C LEU A 165 -23.19 -42.89 -24.53
N SER A 166 -22.44 -42.53 -23.47
CA SER A 166 -21.10 -41.92 -23.57
C SER A 166 -20.07 -42.77 -24.32
N ALA A 167 -20.23 -44.09 -24.37
CA ALA A 167 -19.36 -44.99 -25.12
C ALA A 167 -19.50 -44.86 -26.67
N ALA A 168 -20.55 -44.17 -27.16
CA ALA A 168 -20.87 -44.03 -28.58
C ALA A 168 -20.98 -42.56 -29.05
N GLN A 169 -20.31 -41.63 -28.35
CA GLN A 169 -20.37 -40.17 -28.58
C GLN A 169 -20.06 -39.74 -30.02
N ASP A 170 -19.19 -40.46 -30.73
CA ASP A 170 -18.79 -40.12 -32.10
C ASP A 170 -19.88 -40.34 -33.16
N THR A 171 -21.03 -40.93 -32.76
CA THR A 171 -22.11 -41.25 -33.69
C THR A 171 -22.99 -40.03 -33.99
N ARG A 172 -23.26 -39.75 -35.27
CA ARG A 172 -24.17 -38.67 -35.71
C ARG A 172 -25.54 -38.70 -35.03
N ALA A 173 -26.07 -39.90 -34.73
CA ALA A 173 -27.36 -40.06 -34.05
C ALA A 173 -27.34 -39.53 -32.61
N VAL A 174 -26.25 -39.76 -31.86
CA VAL A 174 -26.08 -39.25 -30.48
C VAL A 174 -25.92 -37.74 -30.50
N ASN A 175 -25.16 -37.19 -31.46
CA ASN A 175 -25.03 -35.74 -31.65
C ASN A 175 -26.36 -35.06 -31.99
N LEU A 176 -27.20 -35.69 -32.83
CA LEU A 176 -28.54 -35.18 -33.15
C LEU A 176 -29.46 -35.21 -31.91
N LEU A 177 -29.39 -36.28 -31.12
CA LEU A 177 -30.13 -36.42 -29.87
C LEU A 177 -29.72 -35.34 -28.85
N GLN A 178 -28.41 -35.10 -28.73
CA GLN A 178 -27.86 -34.04 -27.87
C GLN A 178 -28.29 -32.65 -28.32
N THR A 179 -28.32 -32.40 -29.63
CA THR A 179 -28.83 -31.15 -30.21
C THR A 179 -30.32 -30.96 -29.94
N ARG A 180 -31.11 -32.04 -30.00
CA ARG A 180 -32.54 -31.99 -29.67
C ARG A 180 -32.77 -31.74 -28.18
N SER A 181 -32.02 -32.41 -27.30
CA SER A 181 -32.07 -32.21 -25.85
C SER A 181 -31.69 -30.77 -25.48
N SER A 182 -30.61 -30.22 -26.05
CA SER A 182 -30.21 -28.83 -25.79
C SER A 182 -31.25 -27.82 -26.29
N ARG A 183 -31.87 -28.04 -27.45
CA ARG A 183 -32.98 -27.21 -27.95
C ARG A 183 -34.19 -27.24 -27.03
N PHE A 184 -34.56 -28.42 -26.53
CA PHE A 184 -35.65 -28.55 -25.57
C PHE A 184 -35.34 -27.81 -24.27
N LYS A 185 -34.12 -27.98 -23.72
CA LYS A 185 -33.65 -27.24 -22.54
C LYS A 185 -33.73 -25.73 -22.72
N ALA A 186 -33.32 -25.20 -23.88
CA ALA A 186 -33.44 -23.77 -24.19
C ALA A 186 -34.91 -23.32 -24.22
N THR A 187 -35.79 -24.08 -24.86
CA THR A 187 -37.22 -23.79 -24.94
C THR A 187 -37.91 -23.82 -23.57
N LEU A 188 -37.51 -24.78 -22.71
CA LEU A 188 -37.97 -24.88 -21.33
C LEU A 188 -37.44 -23.71 -20.48
N LEU A 189 -36.17 -23.31 -20.67
CA LEU A 189 -35.56 -22.17 -20.00
C LEU A 189 -36.28 -20.86 -20.36
N ASP A 190 -36.58 -20.62 -21.62
CA ASP A 190 -37.30 -19.42 -22.07
C ASP A 190 -38.70 -19.33 -21.44
N LYS A 191 -39.46 -20.43 -21.47
CA LYS A 191 -40.79 -20.49 -20.84
C LYS A 191 -40.71 -20.29 -19.32
N THR A 192 -39.76 -20.94 -18.67
CA THR A 192 -39.55 -20.81 -17.21
C THR A 192 -39.14 -19.39 -16.84
N THR A 193 -38.32 -18.74 -17.67
CA THR A 193 -37.89 -17.35 -17.47
C THR A 193 -39.03 -16.36 -17.67
N ALA A 194 -39.96 -16.63 -18.59
CA ALA A 194 -41.19 -15.85 -18.75
C ALA A 194 -42.14 -16.03 -17.56
N LEU A 195 -42.28 -17.25 -17.04
CA LEU A 195 -43.08 -17.52 -15.85
C LEU A 195 -42.49 -16.87 -14.60
N ALA A 196 -41.16 -16.90 -14.44
CA ALA A 196 -40.48 -16.20 -13.36
C ALA A 196 -40.75 -14.69 -13.40
N GLN A 197 -40.74 -14.06 -14.58
CA GLN A 197 -41.11 -12.65 -14.76
C GLN A 197 -42.60 -12.37 -14.47
N SER A 198 -43.48 -13.34 -14.69
CA SER A 198 -44.90 -13.17 -14.35
C SER A 198 -45.16 -13.26 -12.84
N LEU A 199 -44.35 -14.07 -12.13
CA LEU A 199 -44.42 -14.24 -10.67
C LEU A 199 -43.74 -13.09 -9.93
N ILE A 200 -42.60 -12.60 -10.44
CA ILE A 200 -41.86 -11.46 -9.89
C ILE A 200 -41.97 -10.31 -10.89
N GLN A 201 -42.96 -9.46 -10.69
CA GLN A 201 -43.22 -8.31 -11.56
C GLN A 201 -42.52 -7.08 -10.98
N CYS A 202 -41.43 -6.69 -11.61
CA CYS A 202 -40.75 -5.42 -11.34
C CYS A 202 -41.21 -4.39 -12.37
N ASP A 203 -42.08 -3.47 -11.96
CA ASP A 203 -42.51 -2.35 -12.79
C ASP A 203 -41.60 -1.14 -12.54
N ILE A 204 -40.82 -0.76 -13.56
CA ILE A 204 -39.87 0.35 -13.53
C ILE A 204 -40.63 1.70 -13.56
N ASP A 205 -41.73 1.78 -14.29
CA ASP A 205 -42.50 3.01 -14.48
C ASP A 205 -43.40 3.30 -13.28
N ALA A 206 -44.06 2.27 -12.75
CA ALA A 206 -44.85 2.35 -11.52
C ALA A 206 -44.01 2.29 -10.24
N ARG A 207 -42.69 2.00 -10.36
CA ARG A 207 -41.74 1.86 -9.25
C ARG A 207 -42.23 0.90 -8.17
N SER A 208 -42.67 -0.28 -8.62
CA SER A 208 -43.25 -1.28 -7.73
C SER A 208 -42.75 -2.68 -8.04
N VAL A 209 -42.49 -3.45 -6.99
CA VAL A 209 -42.16 -4.88 -7.10
C VAL A 209 -43.29 -5.68 -6.47
N ALA A 210 -43.91 -6.53 -7.27
CA ALA A 210 -44.95 -7.46 -6.83
C ALA A 210 -44.40 -8.90 -6.90
N ILE A 211 -44.57 -9.65 -5.82
CA ILE A 211 -44.15 -11.05 -5.72
C ILE A 211 -45.38 -11.91 -5.50
N GLU A 212 -45.71 -12.72 -6.50
CA GLU A 212 -46.76 -13.73 -6.45
C GLU A 212 -46.13 -15.13 -6.27
N HIS A 213 -46.71 -15.98 -5.43
CA HIS A 213 -46.21 -17.34 -5.20
C HIS A 213 -46.70 -18.35 -6.25
N ASN A 214 -47.87 -18.10 -6.85
CA ASN A 214 -48.53 -18.98 -7.81
C ASN A 214 -48.97 -18.19 -9.05
N VAL A 215 -48.86 -18.81 -10.22
CA VAL A 215 -49.31 -18.21 -11.49
C VAL A 215 -50.84 -18.30 -11.58
N LYS A 216 -51.52 -17.18 -11.85
CA LYS A 216 -53.01 -17.12 -11.90
C LYS A 216 -53.66 -18.07 -12.91
N ASP A 217 -52.94 -18.44 -13.97
CA ASP A 217 -53.43 -19.32 -15.03
C ASP A 217 -53.02 -20.80 -14.84
N MET A 218 -52.10 -21.10 -13.91
CA MET A 218 -51.47 -22.42 -13.73
C MET A 218 -51.23 -22.71 -12.23
N SER A 219 -52.18 -23.36 -11.58
CA SER A 219 -52.17 -23.59 -10.13
C SER A 219 -51.09 -24.56 -9.62
N ASP A 220 -50.51 -25.37 -10.51
CA ASP A 220 -49.48 -26.37 -10.16
C ASP A 220 -48.04 -25.85 -10.30
N VAL A 221 -47.86 -24.58 -10.71
CA VAL A 221 -46.55 -23.94 -10.87
C VAL A 221 -46.29 -22.95 -9.74
N ASP A 222 -45.56 -23.44 -8.74
CA ASP A 222 -45.09 -22.66 -7.61
C ASP A 222 -43.72 -22.01 -7.90
N LEU A 223 -43.42 -20.91 -7.22
CA LEU A 223 -42.12 -20.23 -7.29
C LEU A 223 -40.93 -21.16 -6.99
N GLU A 224 -41.11 -22.14 -6.09
CA GLU A 224 -40.08 -23.15 -5.78
C GLU A 224 -39.77 -24.06 -6.98
N LEU A 225 -40.80 -24.48 -7.72
CA LEU A 225 -40.64 -25.32 -8.91
C LEU A 225 -39.91 -24.55 -10.02
N VAL A 226 -40.25 -23.26 -10.21
CA VAL A 226 -39.56 -22.38 -11.17
C VAL A 226 -38.07 -22.25 -10.82
N VAL A 227 -37.75 -22.05 -9.55
CA VAL A 227 -36.35 -21.97 -9.08
C VAL A 227 -35.63 -23.31 -9.25
N GLU A 228 -36.28 -24.44 -8.98
CA GLU A 228 -35.72 -25.77 -9.21
C GLU A 228 -35.36 -25.98 -10.70
N ILE A 229 -36.26 -25.61 -11.61
CA ILE A 229 -36.04 -25.73 -13.06
C ILE A 229 -34.88 -24.82 -13.50
N LEU A 230 -34.86 -23.56 -13.07
CA LEU A 230 -33.79 -22.61 -13.41
C LEU A 230 -32.43 -23.05 -12.86
N THR A 231 -32.40 -23.66 -11.68
CA THR A 231 -31.17 -24.22 -11.09
C THR A 231 -30.66 -25.39 -11.92
N TYR A 232 -31.55 -26.33 -12.27
CA TYR A 232 -31.19 -27.49 -13.08
C TYR A 232 -30.67 -27.11 -14.48
N LEU A 233 -31.30 -26.12 -15.11
CA LEU A 233 -30.92 -25.66 -16.45
C LEU A 233 -29.73 -24.68 -16.45
N GLY A 234 -29.22 -24.27 -15.28
CA GLY A 234 -28.13 -23.30 -15.15
C GLY A 234 -28.52 -21.85 -15.49
N GLY A 235 -29.82 -21.55 -15.59
CA GLY A 235 -30.35 -20.22 -15.91
C GLY A 235 -30.51 -19.28 -14.71
N LEU A 236 -30.38 -19.80 -13.48
CA LEU A 236 -30.67 -19.06 -12.25
C LEU A 236 -29.79 -17.80 -12.09
N ASP A 237 -28.47 -17.89 -12.31
CA ASP A 237 -27.56 -16.73 -12.14
C ASP A 237 -27.84 -15.61 -13.17
N VAL A 238 -28.21 -15.98 -14.41
CA VAL A 238 -28.64 -15.02 -15.44
C VAL A 238 -29.91 -14.30 -15.00
N TYR A 239 -30.88 -15.07 -14.48
CA TYR A 239 -32.11 -14.52 -13.94
C TYR A 239 -31.87 -13.60 -12.73
N ILE A 240 -31.02 -13.99 -11.79
CA ILE A 240 -30.68 -13.19 -10.60
C ILE A 240 -30.00 -11.87 -10.99
N ARG A 241 -29.10 -11.86 -11.98
CA ARG A 241 -28.48 -10.62 -12.46
C ARG A 241 -29.51 -9.66 -13.05
N ARG A 242 -30.48 -10.18 -13.79
CA ARG A 242 -31.59 -9.37 -14.30
C ARG A 242 -32.48 -8.87 -13.16
N LEU A 243 -32.87 -9.75 -12.24
CA LEU A 243 -33.70 -9.40 -11.09
C LEU A 243 -33.04 -8.33 -10.23
N LYS A 244 -31.73 -8.44 -9.97
CA LYS A 244 -30.93 -7.40 -9.30
C LYS A 244 -31.14 -6.05 -9.99
N ARG A 245 -30.86 -5.98 -11.29
CA ARG A 245 -30.97 -4.74 -12.08
C ARG A 245 -32.39 -4.17 -12.04
N ASP A 246 -33.40 -5.03 -12.16
CA ASP A 246 -34.80 -4.61 -12.20
C ASP A 246 -35.24 -4.11 -10.79
N ILE A 247 -34.73 -4.69 -9.70
CA ILE A 247 -34.93 -4.20 -8.31
C ILE A 247 -34.19 -2.88 -8.07
N GLU A 248 -32.95 -2.75 -8.56
CA GLU A 248 -32.15 -1.53 -8.44
C GLU A 248 -32.88 -0.35 -9.10
N PHE A 249 -33.32 -0.50 -10.35
CA PHE A 249 -34.01 0.58 -11.06
C PHE A 249 -35.42 0.87 -10.54
N SER A 250 -36.13 -0.13 -10.01
CA SER A 250 -37.53 0.07 -9.55
C SER A 250 -37.64 0.59 -8.12
N LEU A 251 -36.77 0.15 -7.21
CA LEU A 251 -36.86 0.48 -5.78
C LEU A 251 -35.67 1.32 -5.30
N ILE A 252 -34.44 0.84 -5.49
CA ILE A 252 -33.24 1.38 -4.83
C ILE A 252 -32.81 2.72 -5.42
N ASP A 253 -32.61 2.81 -6.75
CA ASP A 253 -32.16 4.04 -7.41
C ASP A 253 -33.15 5.20 -7.22
N PRO A 254 -34.48 5.00 -7.37
CA PRO A 254 -35.44 6.06 -7.10
C PRO A 254 -35.39 6.56 -5.65
N ARG A 255 -35.09 5.67 -4.68
CA ARG A 255 -35.05 6.02 -3.26
C ARG A 255 -33.76 6.70 -2.83
N LEU A 256 -32.63 6.29 -3.41
CA LEU A 256 -31.32 6.85 -3.14
C LEU A 256 -31.02 8.12 -3.96
N SER A 257 -31.85 8.44 -4.95
CA SER A 257 -31.71 9.66 -5.75
C SER A 257 -31.83 10.93 -4.92
N THR A 258 -30.81 11.78 -5.00
CA THR A 258 -30.77 13.08 -4.32
C THR A 258 -31.30 14.24 -5.18
N LYS A 259 -31.86 13.95 -6.37
CA LYS A 259 -32.37 14.97 -7.30
C LYS A 259 -33.60 15.70 -6.71
N PRO A 260 -33.63 17.04 -6.72
CA PRO A 260 -34.74 17.80 -6.14
C PRO A 260 -36.06 17.49 -6.87
N GLY A 261 -37.10 17.17 -6.10
CA GLY A 261 -38.44 16.84 -6.62
C GLY A 261 -38.66 15.37 -7.04
N GLN A 262 -37.69 14.48 -6.77
CA GLN A 262 -37.80 13.04 -7.07
C GLN A 262 -37.69 12.14 -5.84
N TYR A 263 -37.89 12.66 -4.62
CA TYR A 263 -37.84 11.85 -3.40
C TYR A 263 -38.95 10.80 -3.38
N THR A 264 -38.61 9.59 -2.98
CA THR A 264 -39.59 8.52 -2.78
C THR A 264 -39.58 8.02 -1.33
N ILE A 265 -40.70 7.42 -0.91
CA ILE A 265 -40.85 6.68 0.35
C ILE A 265 -41.48 5.33 -0.01
N TYR A 266 -41.07 4.27 0.67
CA TYR A 266 -41.64 2.96 0.45
C TYR A 266 -42.96 2.79 1.18
N GLN A 267 -43.94 2.24 0.47
CA GLN A 267 -45.19 1.74 1.04
C GLN A 267 -45.23 0.24 0.78
N VAL A 268 -45.21 -0.53 1.86
CA VAL A 268 -45.27 -1.99 1.81
C VAL A 268 -46.72 -2.41 2.00
N GLU A 269 -47.32 -2.97 0.95
CA GLU A 269 -48.56 -3.75 1.01
C GLU A 269 -48.18 -5.25 1.04
N ASP A 270 -49.05 -6.12 1.57
CA ASP A 270 -48.76 -7.55 1.80
C ASP A 270 -48.06 -8.30 0.64
N ARG A 271 -48.29 -7.86 -0.61
CA ARG A 271 -47.80 -8.49 -1.86
C ARG A 271 -46.99 -7.56 -2.76
N ILE A 272 -46.94 -6.26 -2.47
CA ILE A 272 -46.34 -5.24 -3.36
C ILE A 272 -45.62 -4.19 -2.52
N ILE A 273 -44.37 -3.90 -2.86
CA ILE A 273 -43.66 -2.72 -2.37
C ILE A 273 -43.69 -1.63 -3.45
N ARG A 274 -44.12 -0.42 -3.09
CA ARG A 274 -44.19 0.74 -4.01
C ARG A 274 -43.35 1.90 -3.51
N ALA A 275 -42.58 2.53 -4.41
CA ALA A 275 -41.87 3.77 -4.12
C ALA A 275 -42.71 4.99 -4.50
N SER A 276 -43.47 5.52 -3.53
CA SER A 276 -44.36 6.68 -3.70
C SER A 276 -43.57 8.00 -3.68
N LYS A 277 -43.91 8.97 -4.54
CA LYS A 277 -43.23 10.28 -4.57
C LYS A 277 -43.63 11.14 -3.37
N THR A 278 -42.66 11.82 -2.78
CA THR A 278 -42.85 12.77 -1.67
C THR A 278 -42.23 14.13 -2.00
N ALA A 279 -42.86 15.21 -1.51
CA ALA A 279 -42.42 16.58 -1.77
C ALA A 279 -41.23 17.03 -0.89
N SER A 280 -41.00 16.39 0.26
CA SER A 280 -39.92 16.71 1.20
C SER A 280 -38.72 15.77 1.04
N LYS A 281 -37.50 16.26 1.24
CA LYS A 281 -36.32 15.39 1.39
C LYS A 281 -36.55 14.51 2.63
N PRO A 282 -36.51 13.17 2.52
CA PRO A 282 -36.63 12.30 3.67
C PRO A 282 -35.37 12.38 4.52
N ASP A 283 -35.53 12.17 5.82
CA ASP A 283 -34.42 12.08 6.76
C ASP A 283 -33.52 10.88 6.43
N THR A 284 -32.25 10.94 6.81
CA THR A 284 -31.30 9.83 6.62
C THR A 284 -31.76 8.60 7.37
N ILE A 285 -32.29 8.77 8.59
CA ILE A 285 -32.83 7.68 9.41
C ILE A 285 -34.03 7.03 8.70
N ALA A 286 -34.98 7.84 8.20
CA ALA A 286 -36.13 7.33 7.44
C ALA A 286 -35.70 6.58 6.16
N THR A 287 -34.59 6.99 5.55
CA THR A 287 -34.01 6.29 4.39
C THR A 287 -33.43 4.93 4.75
N LEU A 288 -32.76 4.82 5.91
CA LEU A 288 -32.29 3.53 6.43
C LEU A 288 -33.45 2.60 6.80
N ASP A 289 -34.54 3.14 7.37
CA ASP A 289 -35.76 2.39 7.69
C ASP A 289 -36.48 1.86 6.44
N ASP A 290 -36.54 2.70 5.40
CA ASP A 290 -37.09 2.31 4.10
C ASP A 290 -36.24 1.19 3.48
N ILE A 291 -34.91 1.32 3.47
CA ILE A 291 -34.02 0.28 2.94
C ILE A 291 -34.22 -1.03 3.71
N TRP A 292 -34.29 -0.99 5.03
CA TRP A 292 -34.62 -2.18 5.84
C TRP A 292 -35.95 -2.79 5.41
N SER A 293 -36.99 -1.99 5.26
CA SER A 293 -38.33 -2.46 4.86
C SER A 293 -38.33 -3.14 3.49
N ALA A 294 -37.49 -2.68 2.56
CA ALA A 294 -37.32 -3.33 1.26
C ALA A 294 -36.56 -4.67 1.38
N LEU A 295 -35.49 -4.73 2.18
CA LEU A 295 -34.74 -5.96 2.41
C LEU A 295 -35.58 -7.01 3.15
N ASP A 296 -36.36 -6.61 4.15
CA ASP A 296 -37.29 -7.47 4.90
C ASP A 296 -38.43 -7.99 4.01
N PHE A 297 -38.98 -7.15 3.13
CA PHE A 297 -39.96 -7.60 2.13
C PHE A 297 -39.38 -8.67 1.19
N LEU A 298 -38.13 -8.48 0.73
CA LEU A 298 -37.46 -9.46 -0.13
C LEU A 298 -37.15 -10.77 0.61
N SER A 299 -36.70 -10.69 1.87
CA SER A 299 -36.34 -11.87 2.67
C SER A 299 -37.54 -12.74 3.04
N THR A 300 -38.69 -12.11 3.30
CA THR A 300 -39.92 -12.83 3.69
C THR A 300 -40.67 -13.45 2.51
N ARG A 301 -40.50 -12.92 1.29
CA ARG A 301 -41.28 -13.33 0.11
C ARG A 301 -40.50 -14.13 -0.93
N LEU A 302 -39.18 -14.09 -0.94
CA LEU A 302 -38.38 -14.89 -1.87
C LEU A 302 -37.88 -16.19 -1.22
N PRO A 303 -37.79 -17.31 -1.98
CA PRO A 303 -37.16 -18.53 -1.50
C PRO A 303 -35.69 -18.31 -1.16
N LYS A 304 -35.18 -19.01 -0.13
CA LYS A 304 -33.78 -18.89 0.32
C LYS A 304 -32.76 -19.09 -0.81
N SER A 305 -33.05 -19.99 -1.75
CA SER A 305 -32.23 -20.29 -2.93
C SER A 305 -32.07 -19.12 -3.91
N VAL A 306 -32.95 -18.11 -3.85
CA VAL A 306 -32.84 -16.86 -4.63
C VAL A 306 -32.30 -15.74 -3.75
N CYS A 307 -32.74 -15.64 -2.50
CA CYS A 307 -32.34 -14.59 -1.55
C CYS A 307 -30.84 -14.50 -1.35
N GLU A 308 -30.18 -15.63 -1.08
CA GLU A 308 -28.74 -15.65 -0.78
C GLU A 308 -27.91 -15.14 -1.98
N PRO A 309 -28.00 -15.73 -3.19
CA PRO A 309 -27.24 -15.24 -4.35
C PRO A 309 -27.69 -13.85 -4.85
N LEU A 310 -28.93 -13.42 -4.59
CA LEU A 310 -29.36 -12.04 -4.84
C LEU A 310 -28.69 -11.07 -3.87
N SER A 311 -28.66 -11.38 -2.57
CA SER A 311 -28.04 -10.55 -1.53
C SER A 311 -26.55 -10.33 -1.78
N GLN A 312 -25.82 -11.38 -2.20
CA GLN A 312 -24.40 -11.31 -2.56
C GLN A 312 -24.10 -10.30 -3.68
N LYS A 313 -25.05 -10.08 -4.60
CA LYS A 313 -24.86 -9.17 -5.73
C LYS A 313 -25.49 -7.79 -5.52
N LEU A 314 -26.57 -7.70 -4.73
CA LEU A 314 -27.35 -6.48 -4.51
C LEU A 314 -26.79 -5.62 -3.37
N LEU A 315 -26.39 -6.25 -2.25
CA LEU A 315 -25.96 -5.51 -1.06
C LEU A 315 -24.69 -4.66 -1.31
N PRO A 316 -23.65 -5.14 -2.02
CA PRO A 316 -22.46 -4.31 -2.26
C PRO A 316 -22.76 -3.01 -3.02
N SER A 317 -23.55 -3.06 -4.10
CA SER A 317 -23.90 -1.87 -4.89
C SER A 317 -24.82 -0.92 -4.13
N LEU A 318 -25.75 -1.47 -3.35
CA LEU A 318 -26.61 -0.69 -2.45
C LEU A 318 -25.76 0.06 -1.42
N PHE A 319 -24.83 -0.62 -0.74
CA PHE A 319 -24.01 -0.02 0.32
C PHE A 319 -23.02 1.00 -0.21
N GLU A 320 -22.40 0.77 -1.37
CA GLU A 320 -21.53 1.77 -2.01
C GLU A 320 -22.30 3.06 -2.32
N THR A 321 -23.48 2.91 -2.94
CA THR A 321 -24.35 4.05 -3.26
C THR A 321 -24.81 4.76 -1.98
N LEU A 322 -25.29 4.01 -0.98
CA LEU A 322 -25.76 4.56 0.30
C LEU A 322 -24.64 5.31 1.04
N THR A 323 -23.43 4.74 1.06
CA THR A 323 -22.28 5.32 1.74
C THR A 323 -21.90 6.66 1.10
N TYR A 324 -21.67 6.67 -0.21
CA TYR A 324 -21.21 7.85 -0.93
C TYR A 324 -22.27 8.96 -1.00
N THR A 325 -23.54 8.61 -1.26
CA THR A 325 -24.58 9.61 -1.54
C THR A 325 -25.28 10.15 -0.30
N TRP A 326 -25.40 9.36 0.76
CA TRP A 326 -26.12 9.76 1.98
C TRP A 326 -25.21 9.79 3.21
N LEU A 327 -24.54 8.69 3.54
CA LEU A 327 -23.80 8.58 4.80
C LEU A 327 -22.62 9.56 4.88
N ASP A 328 -21.81 9.67 3.83
CA ASP A 328 -20.67 10.60 3.81
C ASP A 328 -21.11 12.07 3.87
N GLN A 329 -22.29 12.40 3.34
CA GLN A 329 -22.84 13.76 3.44
C GLN A 329 -23.34 14.10 4.85
N THR A 330 -23.63 13.09 5.68
CA THR A 330 -24.15 13.29 7.04
C THR A 330 -23.07 13.53 8.09
N VAL A 331 -21.79 13.34 7.73
CA VAL A 331 -20.68 13.58 8.65
C VAL A 331 -20.62 15.08 8.99
N PRO A 332 -20.83 15.46 10.27
CA PRO A 332 -21.01 16.84 10.66
C PRO A 332 -19.69 17.62 10.70
N VAL A 333 -19.75 18.91 10.38
CA VAL A 333 -18.61 19.84 10.47
C VAL A 333 -18.50 20.48 11.87
N GLN A 334 -19.62 20.58 12.57
CA GLN A 334 -19.77 21.21 13.89
C GLN A 334 -20.23 20.19 14.94
N ILE A 335 -19.82 20.40 16.19
CA ILE A 335 -20.16 19.51 17.32
C ILE A 335 -21.66 19.56 17.65
N ASP A 336 -22.37 20.65 17.36
CA ASP A 336 -23.81 20.78 17.64
C ASP A 336 -24.67 19.75 16.90
N GLN A 337 -24.19 19.25 15.76
CA GLN A 337 -24.87 18.24 14.94
C GLN A 337 -24.47 16.80 15.31
N MET A 338 -23.58 16.64 16.30
CA MET A 338 -23.07 15.34 16.75
C MET A 338 -24.14 14.40 17.31
N PRO A 339 -25.13 14.85 18.10
CA PRO A 339 -26.17 13.95 18.61
C PRO A 339 -26.99 13.30 17.48
N VAL A 340 -27.28 14.06 16.41
CA VAL A 340 -28.00 13.54 15.23
C VAL A 340 -27.13 12.50 14.51
N PHE A 341 -25.84 12.77 14.36
CA PHE A 341 -24.90 11.82 13.74
C PHE A 341 -24.75 10.53 14.57
N GLN A 342 -24.75 10.61 15.90
CA GLN A 342 -24.75 9.42 16.76
C GLN A 342 -26.00 8.56 16.57
N HIS A 343 -27.18 9.17 16.43
CA HIS A 343 -28.41 8.44 16.13
C HIS A 343 -28.34 7.73 14.77
N ILE A 344 -27.70 8.36 13.77
CA ILE A 344 -27.47 7.74 12.46
C ILE A 344 -26.51 6.54 12.59
N LEU A 345 -25.40 6.69 13.33
CA LEU A 345 -24.45 5.59 13.56
C LEU A 345 -25.11 4.39 14.26
N ASP A 346 -25.89 4.63 15.32
CA ASP A 346 -26.65 3.58 16.01
C ASP A 346 -27.66 2.89 15.07
N ARG A 347 -28.33 3.67 14.21
CA ARG A 347 -29.27 3.07 13.24
C ARG A 347 -28.57 2.24 12.17
N VAL A 348 -27.40 2.67 11.68
CA VAL A 348 -26.60 1.90 10.71
C VAL A 348 -26.07 0.61 11.34
N SER A 349 -25.61 0.66 12.60
CA SER A 349 -25.24 -0.55 13.35
C SER A 349 -26.40 -1.51 13.51
N LYS A 350 -27.59 -1.01 13.89
CA LYS A 350 -28.82 -1.82 13.96
C LYS A 350 -29.18 -2.43 12.61
N LEU A 351 -29.07 -1.67 11.52
CA LEU A 351 -29.33 -2.19 10.18
C LEU A 351 -28.38 -3.34 9.83
N ALA A 352 -27.08 -3.21 10.15
CA ALA A 352 -26.10 -4.27 9.94
C ALA A 352 -26.44 -5.53 10.76
N GLU A 353 -26.80 -5.39 12.03
CA GLU A 353 -27.23 -6.52 12.88
C GLU A 353 -28.50 -7.21 12.35
N GLN A 354 -29.46 -6.41 11.86
CA GLN A 354 -30.70 -6.92 11.28
C GLN A 354 -30.45 -7.70 9.97
N ILE A 355 -29.49 -7.30 9.14
CA ILE A 355 -29.10 -8.02 7.92
C ILE A 355 -28.30 -9.28 8.26
N ASP A 356 -27.42 -9.23 9.26
CA ASP A 356 -26.69 -10.42 9.74
C ASP A 356 -27.64 -11.50 10.27
N ALA A 357 -28.73 -11.10 10.94
CA ALA A 357 -29.76 -12.02 11.42
C ALA A 357 -30.50 -12.77 10.29
N LEU A 358 -30.40 -12.30 9.04
CA LEU A 358 -30.99 -12.94 7.86
C LEU A 358 -30.02 -13.90 7.14
N ASP A 359 -28.80 -14.11 7.68
CA ASP A 359 -27.71 -14.88 7.06
C ASP A 359 -27.34 -14.38 5.64
N TRP A 360 -27.49 -13.08 5.38
CA TRP A 360 -27.17 -12.47 4.09
C TRP A 360 -25.69 -12.11 3.97
N ALA A 361 -25.24 -11.87 2.72
CA ALA A 361 -23.84 -11.55 2.42
C ALA A 361 -23.31 -10.33 3.20
N SER A 362 -21.99 -10.29 3.36
CA SER A 362 -21.28 -9.51 4.39
C SER A 362 -21.72 -8.05 4.54
N THR A 363 -22.09 -7.69 5.77
CA THR A 363 -22.34 -6.32 6.26
C THR A 363 -21.05 -5.56 6.61
N ALA A 364 -19.89 -6.09 6.20
CA ALA A 364 -18.57 -5.57 6.52
C ALA A 364 -18.44 -4.08 6.15
N LEU A 365 -18.91 -3.67 4.96
CA LEU A 365 -18.85 -2.28 4.52
C LEU A 365 -19.56 -1.30 5.47
N LEU A 366 -20.73 -1.67 6.01
CA LEU A 366 -21.47 -0.83 6.97
C LEU A 366 -20.78 -0.78 8.33
N LYS A 367 -20.27 -1.93 8.80
CA LYS A 367 -19.54 -2.01 10.07
C LYS A 367 -18.21 -1.25 10.00
N ASP A 368 -17.48 -1.39 8.91
CA ASP A 368 -16.24 -0.68 8.62
C ASP A 368 -16.49 0.82 8.53
N TRP A 369 -17.61 1.25 7.93
CA TRP A 369 -17.99 2.66 7.90
C TRP A 369 -18.29 3.21 9.31
N VAL A 370 -19.03 2.47 10.15
CA VAL A 370 -19.28 2.88 11.55
C VAL A 370 -17.98 2.92 12.36
N GLN A 371 -17.10 1.94 12.20
CA GLN A 371 -15.78 1.91 12.86
C GLN A 371 -14.85 3.01 12.34
N GLY A 372 -14.97 3.37 11.05
CA GLY A 372 -14.23 4.42 10.39
C GLY A 372 -14.77 5.83 10.66
N ALA A 373 -15.99 5.97 11.17
CA ALA A 373 -16.65 7.25 11.42
C ALA A 373 -15.79 8.26 12.21
N PRO A 374 -15.05 7.87 13.27
CA PRO A 374 -14.18 8.80 14.00
C PRO A 374 -13.05 9.34 13.12
N ARG A 375 -12.47 8.50 12.23
CA ARG A 375 -11.39 8.90 11.32
C ARG A 375 -11.91 9.84 10.23
N THR A 376 -13.06 9.52 9.64
CA THR A 376 -13.69 10.35 8.60
C THR A 376 -14.10 11.72 9.16
N TRP A 377 -14.69 11.74 10.37
CA TRP A 377 -15.04 12.97 11.05
C TRP A 377 -13.82 13.83 11.37
N LEU A 378 -12.75 13.23 11.91
CA LEU A 378 -11.48 13.92 12.15
C LEU A 378 -10.88 14.51 10.88
N SER A 379 -10.92 13.76 9.78
CA SER A 379 -10.40 14.23 8.48
C SER A 379 -11.14 15.48 8.01
N LYS A 380 -12.49 15.48 8.05
CA LYS A 380 -13.30 16.65 7.71
C LYS A 380 -13.09 17.82 8.67
N ARG A 381 -12.94 17.54 9.97
CA ARG A 381 -12.66 18.57 10.98
C ARG A 381 -11.30 19.22 10.73
N ARG A 382 -10.28 18.41 10.42
CA ARG A 382 -8.95 18.87 10.03
C ARG A 382 -9.02 19.73 8.78
N GLU A 383 -9.65 19.25 7.71
CA GLU A 383 -9.81 20.01 6.46
C GLU A 383 -10.49 21.36 6.69
N THR A 384 -11.58 21.39 7.47
CA THR A 384 -12.32 22.61 7.79
C THR A 384 -11.46 23.59 8.59
N ALA A 385 -10.76 23.13 9.63
CA ALA A 385 -9.93 23.99 10.47
C ALA A 385 -8.74 24.56 9.70
N LEU A 386 -8.09 23.73 8.87
CA LEU A 386 -6.98 24.15 8.01
C LEU A 386 -7.44 25.09 6.89
N GLY A 387 -8.62 24.85 6.31
CA GLY A 387 -9.26 25.75 5.35
C GLY A 387 -9.64 27.10 5.98
N ALA A 388 -10.14 27.09 7.22
CA ALA A 388 -10.42 28.30 7.98
C ALA A 388 -9.14 29.09 8.26
N ALA A 389 -8.07 28.44 8.70
CA ALA A 389 -6.77 29.08 8.92
C ALA A 389 -6.22 29.73 7.63
N ARG A 390 -6.29 29.03 6.49
CA ARG A 390 -5.90 29.59 5.18
C ARG A 390 -6.76 30.79 4.79
N SER A 391 -8.08 30.70 4.94
CA SER A 391 -9.00 31.79 4.59
C SER A 391 -8.77 33.02 5.47
N LEU A 392 -8.45 32.79 6.75
CA LEU A 392 -8.11 33.82 7.72
C LEU A 392 -6.80 34.53 7.35
N LEU A 393 -5.81 33.80 6.82
CA LEU A 393 -4.57 34.41 6.35
C LEU A 393 -4.79 35.39 5.21
N PHE A 394 -5.66 35.08 4.24
CA PHE A 394 -5.88 36.00 3.13
C PHE A 394 -6.82 37.17 3.46
N SER A 395 -7.71 37.00 4.44
CA SER A 395 -8.67 38.04 4.86
C SER A 395 -8.13 38.95 5.98
N GLY A 396 -7.43 38.37 6.96
CA GLY A 396 -6.97 39.05 8.17
C GLY A 396 -5.77 39.98 8.00
N LEU A 397 -5.11 39.98 6.83
CA LEU A 397 -3.98 40.85 6.53
C LEU A 397 -4.37 42.34 6.41
N ARG A 398 -5.64 42.63 6.15
CA ARG A 398 -6.13 44.01 5.95
C ARG A 398 -6.34 44.75 7.27
N ASP A 399 -6.60 44.01 8.34
CA ASP A 399 -6.91 44.57 9.65
C ASP A 399 -5.64 44.60 10.50
N ARG A 400 -5.16 45.81 10.81
CA ARG A 400 -3.97 46.04 11.63
C ARG A 400 -4.36 46.54 13.00
N LYS A 401 -3.69 46.02 14.03
CA LYS A 401 -3.91 46.37 15.44
C LYS A 401 -2.58 46.67 16.10
N THR A 402 -2.52 47.77 16.83
CA THR A 402 -1.39 48.11 17.71
C THR A 402 -1.52 47.35 19.02
N VAL A 403 -0.46 46.68 19.43
CA VAL A 403 -0.41 45.82 20.62
C VAL A 403 0.77 46.23 21.49
N GLU A 404 0.58 46.20 22.80
CA GLU A 404 1.62 46.46 23.79
C GLU A 404 2.41 45.17 24.07
N ARG A 405 3.73 45.23 23.85
CA ARG A 405 4.72 44.27 24.36
C ARG A 405 5.11 44.70 25.77
N VAL A 406 4.96 43.79 26.73
CA VAL A 406 5.47 43.98 28.10
C VAL A 406 6.61 42.99 28.28
N GLU A 407 7.84 43.47 28.18
CA GLU A 407 9.03 42.67 28.40
C GLU A 407 9.54 42.93 29.83
N THR A 408 9.43 41.92 30.69
CA THR A 408 9.95 41.96 32.07
C THR A 408 11.40 41.46 32.04
N GLN A 409 12.37 42.36 32.03
CA GLN A 409 13.79 41.98 32.09
C GLN A 409 14.31 42.18 33.53
N THR A 410 14.92 41.14 34.10
CA THR A 410 15.60 41.21 35.40
C THR A 410 17.05 41.63 35.18
N VAL A 411 17.34 42.92 35.32
CA VAL A 411 18.71 43.43 35.21
C VAL A 411 19.40 43.33 36.57
N SER A 412 20.52 42.59 36.63
CA SER A 412 21.36 42.55 37.83
C SER A 412 22.13 43.87 37.96
N LYS A 413 22.32 44.36 39.20
CA LYS A 413 22.89 45.68 39.47
C LYS A 413 24.42 45.67 39.27
N GLY A 414 24.84 45.67 38.01
CA GLY A 414 26.24 45.75 37.55
C GLY A 414 26.43 46.52 36.24
N ASP A 415 25.44 46.53 35.35
CA ASP A 415 25.53 47.14 34.00
C ASP A 415 25.15 48.62 33.91
N ALA A 416 24.73 49.23 35.02
CA ALA A 416 24.43 50.66 35.04
C ALA A 416 25.64 51.39 35.65
N ILE A 417 26.49 51.95 34.78
CA ILE A 417 27.65 52.85 35.01
C ILE A 417 29.01 52.16 34.85
N MET A 418 29.58 52.22 33.64
CA MET A 418 30.99 52.57 33.34
C MET A 418 31.19 52.54 31.81
N GLY A 419 31.73 53.62 31.25
CA GLY A 419 32.31 53.62 29.91
C GLY A 419 33.77 53.16 29.96
N GLY A 420 34.22 52.53 28.88
CA GLY A 420 35.61 52.16 28.63
C GLY A 420 35.94 50.70 28.91
N ASN A 421 36.23 49.97 27.83
CA ASN A 421 36.76 48.60 27.73
C ASN A 421 35.93 47.50 28.42
N ASP A 422 34.95 46.99 27.69
CA ASP A 422 34.56 45.55 27.59
C ASP A 422 33.27 45.49 26.74
N VAL A 423 33.38 45.75 25.43
CA VAL A 423 32.22 45.75 24.48
C VAL A 423 32.11 44.44 23.69
N ASP A 424 33.03 43.48 23.86
CA ASP A 424 33.04 42.27 23.03
C ASP A 424 32.09 41.13 23.48
N ASP A 425 31.37 41.23 24.61
CA ASP A 425 30.58 40.10 25.13
C ASP A 425 29.05 40.33 25.24
N ALA A 426 28.55 41.54 24.97
CA ALA A 426 27.11 41.87 25.12
C ALA A 426 26.38 42.11 23.79
N ASP A 427 27.07 42.63 22.77
CA ASP A 427 26.50 42.85 21.43
C ASP A 427 26.42 41.54 20.62
N ASP A 428 27.24 40.55 20.96
CA ASP A 428 27.22 39.21 20.37
C ASP A 428 25.94 38.41 20.72
N ALA A 429 25.21 38.72 21.79
CA ALA A 429 24.01 37.96 22.13
C ALA A 429 22.84 38.20 21.15
N TRP A 430 22.84 39.34 20.45
CA TRP A 430 21.83 39.69 19.45
C TRP A 430 22.34 39.65 18.01
N ALA A 431 23.65 39.62 17.77
CA ALA A 431 24.26 39.43 16.46
C ALA A 431 24.68 37.96 16.19
N ALA A 432 25.18 37.23 17.19
CA ALA A 432 25.70 35.87 17.02
C ALA A 432 24.63 34.78 16.84
N ASP A 433 23.37 35.05 17.19
CA ASP A 433 22.25 34.11 16.90
C ASP A 433 21.73 34.23 15.45
N TRP A 434 22.42 35.03 14.62
CA TRP A 434 22.00 35.43 13.27
C TRP A 434 23.08 35.40 12.20
N GLU A 435 24.29 34.92 12.52
CA GLU A 435 25.31 34.63 11.52
C GLU A 435 25.05 33.26 10.88
N GLU A 436 24.98 33.24 9.55
CA GLU A 436 24.85 32.03 8.73
C GLU A 436 26.24 31.60 8.23
N ASP A 437 26.54 30.30 8.34
CA ASP A 437 27.79 29.65 7.92
C ASP A 437 28.13 30.01 6.46
N THR A 438 29.20 30.81 6.27
CA THR A 438 29.82 30.99 4.97
C THR A 438 31.02 30.04 4.87
N PRO A 439 31.03 29.03 3.99
CA PRO A 439 32.18 28.13 3.88
C PRO A 439 33.33 28.83 3.14
N GLU A 440 34.41 29.13 3.87
CA GLU A 440 35.68 29.56 3.28
C GLU A 440 36.34 28.45 2.43
N PRO A 441 36.91 28.78 1.26
CA PRO A 441 37.66 27.84 0.44
C PRO A 441 39.10 27.69 0.95
N LYS A 442 39.48 26.49 1.39
CA LYS A 442 40.88 26.18 1.73
C LYS A 442 41.75 26.07 0.47
N ALA A 443 42.72 26.98 0.37
CA ALA A 443 43.87 26.87 -0.51
C ALA A 443 44.72 25.63 -0.18
N ALA A 444 45.07 24.85 -1.20
CA ALA A 444 46.06 23.78 -1.10
C ALA A 444 47.19 24.04 -2.11
N SER A 445 48.39 24.29 -1.57
CA SER A 445 49.64 24.37 -2.31
C SER A 445 50.25 22.99 -2.54
N THR A 446 50.53 22.76 -3.82
CA THR A 446 51.46 21.88 -4.54
C THR A 446 52.60 21.18 -3.77
N GLU A 447 52.86 19.91 -4.12
CA GLU A 447 54.18 19.48 -4.66
C GLU A 447 54.09 18.13 -5.43
N GLN A 448 54.69 18.16 -6.63
CA GLN A 448 54.88 17.14 -7.70
C GLN A 448 55.99 16.10 -7.35
N PRO A 449 56.36 15.06 -8.16
CA PRO A 449 56.43 14.95 -9.65
C PRO A 449 55.99 13.58 -10.27
N ALA A 450 55.40 13.51 -11.48
CA ALA A 450 55.87 13.74 -12.87
C ALA A 450 56.64 12.57 -13.53
N THR A 451 56.10 12.06 -14.65
CA THR A 451 56.70 11.72 -15.98
C THR A 451 55.66 10.85 -16.75
N THR A 452 55.28 11.03 -18.03
CA THR A 452 55.75 11.86 -19.16
C THR A 452 54.73 11.75 -20.32
N THR A 453 54.46 12.89 -21.01
CA THR A 453 54.24 13.12 -22.48
C THR A 453 53.08 12.42 -23.21
N ASN A 454 52.27 13.03 -24.10
CA ASN A 454 52.36 14.28 -24.89
C ASN A 454 50.98 14.69 -25.48
N ASP A 455 50.83 16.00 -25.69
CA ASP A 455 50.17 16.78 -26.76
C ASP A 455 48.66 16.66 -27.13
N ASP A 456 48.03 17.82 -26.92
CA ASP A 456 47.28 18.69 -27.86
C ASP A 456 45.80 18.45 -28.26
N HIS A 457 45.09 19.56 -28.03
CA HIS A 457 44.06 20.24 -28.83
C HIS A 457 42.56 19.95 -28.64
N ASP A 458 41.91 21.07 -28.27
CA ASP A 458 40.69 21.69 -28.81
C ASP A 458 39.30 21.11 -28.54
N ASP A 459 38.48 22.03 -28.02
CA ASP A 459 37.14 22.45 -28.49
C ASP A 459 36.11 21.35 -28.80
N ASP A 460 35.04 21.31 -28.03
CA ASP A 460 33.84 22.10 -28.33
C ASP A 460 32.65 21.61 -27.48
N ASP A 461 31.83 22.57 -27.10
CA ASP A 461 30.43 22.39 -26.70
C ASP A 461 29.66 21.60 -27.77
N ASP A 462 28.79 20.65 -27.40
CA ASP A 462 27.38 20.73 -27.84
C ASP A 462 26.41 19.74 -27.17
N ALA A 463 25.23 20.30 -26.92
CA ALA A 463 23.86 19.79 -27.05
C ALA A 463 23.45 18.35 -26.66
N SER A 464 22.48 18.31 -25.75
CA SER A 464 21.08 17.93 -26.03
C SER A 464 20.80 17.17 -27.33
N ALA A 465 20.14 16.02 -27.24
CA ALA A 465 18.83 15.81 -27.86
C ALA A 465 18.41 14.34 -27.77
N TRP A 466 17.25 14.17 -27.16
CA TRP A 466 16.44 12.98 -27.22
C TRP A 466 15.95 12.77 -28.65
N ASP A 467 16.17 11.58 -29.21
CA ASP A 467 15.44 11.12 -30.38
C ASP A 467 15.01 9.66 -30.20
N MET A 468 13.73 9.44 -30.48
CA MET A 468 13.05 8.15 -30.53
C MET A 468 13.29 7.54 -31.92
N ASP A 469 13.37 6.21 -32.04
CA ASP A 469 12.31 5.38 -32.68
C ASP A 469 12.79 3.94 -32.96
N ASP A 470 11.80 3.08 -33.06
CA ASP A 470 11.73 1.62 -33.14
C ASP A 470 12.56 0.88 -34.21
N ASN A 471 12.89 -0.40 -33.94
CA ASN A 471 12.61 -1.49 -34.89
C ASN A 471 12.64 -2.93 -34.28
N ASP A 472 11.74 -3.77 -34.80
CA ASP A 472 11.35 -5.14 -34.43
C ASP A 472 12.39 -6.27 -34.70
N THR A 473 12.34 -7.37 -33.91
CA THR A 473 11.87 -8.74 -34.29
C THR A 473 12.47 -9.91 -33.47
N ASN A 474 11.60 -10.56 -32.67
CA ASN A 474 11.29 -12.01 -32.55
C ASN A 474 12.39 -13.11 -32.42
N VAL A 475 12.41 -13.92 -31.33
CA VAL A 475 12.13 -15.40 -31.25
C VAL A 475 11.91 -15.85 -29.78
N ALA A 476 10.96 -16.79 -29.60
CA ALA A 476 10.34 -17.32 -28.38
C ALA A 476 11.17 -18.22 -27.42
N SER A 477 10.79 -18.20 -26.13
CA SER A 477 10.49 -19.39 -25.29
C SER A 477 10.15 -18.94 -23.85
N GLY A 478 9.01 -19.41 -23.32
CA GLY A 478 8.39 -18.88 -22.10
C GLY A 478 9.01 -19.29 -20.77
N THR A 479 8.66 -18.57 -19.71
CA THR A 479 7.97 -19.03 -18.48
C THR A 479 7.47 -17.78 -17.72
N SER A 480 6.41 -17.94 -16.94
CA SER A 480 5.57 -16.94 -16.23
C SER A 480 6.27 -15.84 -15.40
N ALA A 481 5.64 -14.66 -15.47
CA ALA A 481 5.83 -13.36 -14.80
C ALA A 481 5.72 -13.35 -13.24
N PRO A 482 5.92 -12.22 -12.52
CA PRO A 482 6.18 -10.86 -13.02
C PRO A 482 7.37 -10.10 -12.41
N ALA A 483 7.83 -9.12 -13.19
CA ALA A 483 8.68 -8.00 -12.78
C ALA A 483 7.82 -6.79 -12.36
N ALA A 484 8.34 -5.96 -11.46
CA ALA A 484 8.51 -4.52 -11.67
C ALA A 484 9.33 -3.93 -10.51
N ASN A 485 10.50 -3.38 -10.84
CA ASN A 485 11.16 -2.34 -10.06
C ASN A 485 10.37 -1.04 -10.21
N GLY A 486 10.37 -0.25 -9.15
CA GLY A 486 10.09 1.18 -9.16
C GLY A 486 10.76 1.78 -7.94
N GLU A 487 11.98 2.28 -8.13
CA GLU A 487 12.60 3.24 -7.21
C GLU A 487 11.86 4.57 -7.40
N GLU A 488 11.18 5.02 -6.36
CA GLU A 488 10.70 6.39 -6.18
C GLU A 488 10.97 6.80 -4.73
N ASP A 489 11.80 7.85 -4.58
CA ASP A 489 11.78 8.86 -3.51
C ASP A 489 11.28 8.45 -2.11
N ASP A 490 12.19 7.92 -1.29
CA ASP A 490 12.02 7.88 0.17
C ASP A 490 12.35 9.25 0.79
N ALA A 491 11.46 10.22 0.57
CA ALA A 491 11.34 11.45 1.36
C ALA A 491 10.14 11.36 2.32
N ALA A 492 10.05 10.27 3.10
CA ALA A 492 8.98 10.08 4.09
C ALA A 492 9.40 9.44 5.42
N ASP A 493 10.67 9.03 5.60
CA ASP A 493 11.13 8.33 6.82
C ASP A 493 11.83 9.23 7.85
N ALA A 494 11.33 10.45 8.04
CA ALA A 494 11.84 11.41 9.03
C ALA A 494 10.88 11.68 10.20
N TRP A 495 9.95 10.76 10.50
CA TRP A 495 8.97 10.96 11.58
C TRP A 495 8.73 9.68 12.37
N GLY A 496 9.55 9.50 13.40
CA GLY A 496 9.57 8.31 14.25
C GLY A 496 8.29 8.05 15.03
N TRP A 497 7.81 6.81 14.92
CA TRP A 497 7.02 6.11 15.93
C TRP A 497 7.39 4.62 15.90
N GLY A 498 7.99 4.15 16.99
CA GLY A 498 8.30 2.75 17.24
C GLY A 498 8.54 2.58 18.73
N ASP A 499 7.51 2.88 19.53
CA ASP A 499 7.46 2.52 20.95
C ASP A 499 6.71 1.18 21.01
N ASP A 500 7.45 0.10 21.18
CA ASP A 500 6.89 -1.20 21.54
C ASP A 500 7.58 -1.64 22.84
N GLU A 501 6.79 -1.61 23.92
CA GLU A 501 7.16 -2.06 25.24
C GLU A 501 7.43 -3.57 25.23
N THR A 502 8.64 -3.98 25.59
CA THR A 502 8.85 -5.29 26.23
C THR A 502 9.62 -5.11 27.53
N ALA A 503 8.94 -5.46 28.61
CA ALA A 503 9.45 -5.50 29.96
C ALA A 503 10.54 -6.58 30.14
N THR A 504 11.63 -6.22 30.82
CA THR A 504 12.36 -7.13 31.70
C THR A 504 13.08 -6.37 32.81
N GLU A 505 12.90 -6.87 34.03
CA GLU A 505 13.50 -6.40 35.28
C GLU A 505 15.02 -6.58 35.30
N GLU A 506 15.76 -5.65 35.92
CA GLU A 506 16.78 -5.96 36.93
C GLU A 506 17.24 -4.67 37.66
N ALA A 507 17.37 -4.76 38.98
CA ALA A 507 17.72 -3.68 39.90
C ALA A 507 19.13 -3.95 40.54
N PRO A 508 19.64 -3.16 41.51
CA PRO A 508 20.55 -2.03 41.28
C PRO A 508 21.84 -2.05 42.15
N LYS A 509 22.73 -1.03 41.96
CA LYS A 509 23.68 -0.36 42.91
C LYS A 509 25.13 -0.23 42.39
N PRO A 510 26.00 0.65 42.96
CA PRO A 510 25.78 1.76 43.92
C PRO A 510 26.46 3.10 43.56
N THR A 511 25.90 4.19 44.08
CA THR A 511 26.52 5.51 44.28
C THR A 511 27.13 5.65 45.68
N SER A 512 28.21 6.43 45.83
CA SER A 512 28.58 7.13 47.09
C SER A 512 29.73 8.13 46.85
N PRO A 513 30.02 9.11 47.74
CA PRO A 513 29.13 9.83 48.66
C PRO A 513 29.39 11.36 48.72
N LYS A 514 28.35 12.14 49.11
CA LYS A 514 28.46 13.51 49.68
C LYS A 514 28.66 13.42 51.21
N LYS A 515 29.54 14.28 51.76
CA LYS A 515 29.77 14.44 53.21
C LYS A 515 28.74 15.39 53.86
N THR A 516 28.13 14.88 54.94
CA THR A 516 27.77 15.48 56.26
C THR A 516 27.69 17.01 56.40
N THR A 517 26.74 17.60 57.16
CA THR A 517 26.55 17.41 58.63
C THR A 517 25.21 18.01 59.13
N LYS A 518 24.82 17.64 60.36
CA LYS A 518 23.52 17.75 61.04
C LYS A 518 23.13 19.14 61.61
N SER A 519 21.82 19.21 61.89
CA SER A 519 20.94 20.20 62.54
C SER A 519 21.30 20.77 63.94
N HIS A 520 20.79 21.98 64.25
CA HIS A 520 20.04 22.32 65.49
C HIS A 520 19.16 23.59 65.33
N GLY A 521 18.11 23.71 66.16
CA GLY A 521 16.89 24.54 65.99
C GLY A 521 16.91 26.01 66.47
N PRO A 522 15.73 26.67 66.59
CA PRO A 522 15.48 28.13 66.45
C PRO A 522 15.25 28.84 67.83
N PRO A 523 14.72 30.10 67.95
CA PRO A 523 14.59 31.27 67.04
C PRO A 523 15.14 32.59 67.66
N ALA A 524 15.36 33.66 66.87
CA ALA A 524 15.05 35.07 67.21
C ALA A 524 15.57 36.05 66.14
N ALA A 525 14.85 37.16 65.99
CA ALA A 525 14.96 38.18 64.96
C ALA A 525 16.27 38.97 64.96
N GLU A 526 16.74 39.36 63.76
CA GLU A 526 17.23 40.72 63.50
C GLU A 526 17.30 41.02 62.00
N LYS A 527 17.10 42.30 61.68
CA LYS A 527 16.88 42.89 60.35
C LYS A 527 18.19 43.04 59.58
N SER A 528 18.18 42.79 58.28
CA SER A 528 18.99 43.55 57.30
C SER A 528 18.52 43.33 55.86
N THR A 529 17.97 44.41 55.28
CA THR A 529 17.95 44.83 53.85
C THR A 529 17.54 43.85 52.73
N PRO A 530 16.51 44.18 51.93
CA PRO A 530 16.27 43.49 50.67
C PRO A 530 17.32 43.94 49.63
N SER A 531 18.12 43.02 49.11
CA SER A 531 18.73 43.15 47.80
C SER A 531 17.58 43.12 46.78
N GLY A 532 17.06 44.29 46.44
CA GLY A 532 16.03 44.43 45.43
C GLY A 532 16.65 44.26 44.05
N ASP A 533 16.47 43.09 43.46
CA ASP A 533 16.44 42.94 42.01
C ASP A 533 15.29 43.81 41.52
N ARG A 534 15.61 44.78 40.66
CA ARG A 534 14.64 45.75 40.16
C ARG A 534 14.16 45.22 38.82
N GLU A 535 12.98 44.61 38.80
CA GLU A 535 12.28 44.25 37.56
C GLU A 535 12.00 45.54 36.77
N LEU A 536 12.67 45.69 35.62
CA LEU A 536 12.38 46.76 34.67
C LEU A 536 11.42 46.18 33.63
N THR A 537 10.15 46.60 33.68
CA THR A 537 9.17 46.27 32.64
C THR A 537 9.23 47.31 31.53
N LEU A 538 9.91 47.00 30.43
CA LEU A 538 9.86 47.82 29.22
C LEU A 538 8.52 47.58 28.53
N ARG A 539 7.77 48.66 28.32
CA ARG A 539 6.48 48.65 27.61
C ARG A 539 6.65 49.34 26.28
N GLU A 540 6.60 48.58 25.21
CA GLU A 540 6.68 49.11 23.85
C GLU A 540 5.48 48.68 23.02
N THR A 541 5.05 49.52 22.09
CA THR A 541 3.95 49.19 21.18
C THR A 541 4.48 48.77 19.83
N TYR A 542 3.89 47.73 19.24
CA TYR A 542 4.18 47.27 17.88
C TYR A 542 2.86 46.90 17.17
N THR A 543 2.88 46.86 15.84
CA THR A 543 1.69 46.57 15.03
C THR A 543 1.72 45.14 14.52
N VAL A 544 0.57 44.49 14.64
CA VAL A 544 0.29 43.12 14.22
C VAL A 544 -0.98 43.08 13.40
N THR A 545 -1.15 42.04 12.60
CA THR A 545 -2.39 41.81 11.86
C THR A 545 -3.44 41.14 12.76
N ALA A 546 -4.66 40.95 12.25
CA ALA A 546 -5.68 40.14 12.92
C ALA A 546 -5.37 38.62 12.89
N VAL A 547 -4.34 38.20 12.15
CA VAL A 547 -4.01 36.79 11.91
C VAL A 547 -3.66 36.03 13.20
N PRO A 548 -2.76 36.51 14.09
CA PRO A 548 -2.42 35.79 15.32
C PRO A 548 -3.63 35.54 16.22
N ASP A 549 -4.47 36.55 16.41
CA ASP A 549 -5.68 36.45 17.24
C ASP A 549 -6.68 35.44 16.64
N GLY A 550 -6.86 35.46 15.31
CA GLY A 550 -7.75 34.54 14.62
C GLY A 550 -7.26 33.09 14.60
N ILE A 551 -5.94 32.87 14.42
CA ILE A 551 -5.35 31.52 14.53
C ILE A 551 -5.52 30.99 15.95
N LEU A 552 -5.26 31.81 16.97
CA LEU A 552 -5.45 31.43 18.36
C LEU A 552 -6.92 31.06 18.63
N GLU A 553 -7.89 31.82 18.09
CA GLU A 553 -9.32 31.49 18.22
C GLU A 553 -9.67 30.13 17.62
N ILE A 554 -9.12 29.80 16.44
CA ILE A 554 -9.31 28.47 15.82
C ILE A 554 -8.72 27.38 16.70
N VAL A 555 -7.51 27.58 17.25
CA VAL A 555 -6.87 26.64 18.18
C VAL A 555 -7.70 26.47 19.45
N MET A 556 -8.17 27.56 20.05
CA MET A 556 -9.01 27.53 21.24
C MET A 556 -10.32 26.77 20.99
N LYS A 557 -10.96 26.97 19.83
CA LYS A 557 -12.17 26.25 19.45
C LYS A 557 -11.92 24.75 19.29
N VAL A 558 -10.80 24.36 18.68
CA VAL A 558 -10.43 22.93 18.54
C VAL A 558 -10.17 22.28 19.90
N VAL A 559 -9.54 23.01 20.83
CA VAL A 559 -9.29 22.51 22.19
C VAL A 559 -10.59 22.41 22.99
N SER A 560 -11.47 23.42 22.94
CA SER A 560 -12.79 23.34 23.60
C SER A 560 -13.62 22.18 23.05
N ASP A 561 -13.55 21.97 21.73
CA ASP A 561 -14.21 20.86 21.06
C ASP A 561 -13.69 19.50 21.57
N ALA A 562 -12.37 19.36 21.73
CA ALA A 562 -11.76 18.16 22.31
C ALA A 562 -12.15 17.95 23.78
N GLU A 563 -12.23 19.03 24.56
CA GLU A 563 -12.69 19.01 25.96
C GLU A 563 -14.15 18.52 26.05
N THR A 564 -15.05 19.02 25.19
CA THR A 564 -16.46 18.59 25.18
C THR A 564 -16.61 17.11 24.84
N LEU A 565 -15.80 16.58 23.92
CA LEU A 565 -15.84 15.15 23.55
C LEU A 565 -15.19 14.24 24.59
N THR A 566 -14.39 14.79 25.50
CA THR A 566 -13.78 14.08 26.62
C THR A 566 -14.71 14.02 27.84
N ASP A 567 -15.82 14.77 27.83
CA ASP A 567 -16.85 14.73 28.87
C ASP A 567 -17.46 13.30 28.98
N PRO A 568 -17.70 12.79 30.20
CA PRO A 568 -18.35 11.49 30.42
C PRO A 568 -19.65 11.28 29.62
N SER A 569 -20.36 12.35 29.29
CA SER A 569 -21.58 12.34 28.47
C SER A 569 -21.36 11.76 27.05
N TYR A 570 -20.14 11.84 26.52
CA TYR A 570 -19.77 11.36 25.20
C TYR A 570 -18.92 10.06 25.24
N SER A 571 -18.69 9.49 26.41
CA SER A 571 -17.88 8.27 26.59
C SER A 571 -18.46 7.03 25.89
N GLY A 572 -19.78 6.97 25.69
CA GLY A 572 -20.45 5.93 24.91
C GLY A 572 -20.53 6.19 23.40
N SER A 573 -19.99 7.32 22.93
CA SER A 573 -19.99 7.69 21.52
C SER A 573 -18.91 6.92 20.77
N PRO A 574 -19.18 6.37 19.57
CA PRO A 574 -18.14 5.79 18.71
C PRO A 574 -17.02 6.79 18.38
N ILE A 575 -17.28 8.09 18.53
CA ILE A 575 -16.35 9.18 18.20
C ILE A 575 -15.55 9.67 19.43
N GLY A 576 -15.82 9.14 20.62
CA GLY A 576 -15.01 9.43 21.82
C GLY A 576 -13.49 9.27 21.62
N PRO A 577 -13.01 8.21 20.91
CA PRO A 577 -11.59 8.04 20.61
C PRO A 577 -10.98 9.20 19.78
N ALA A 578 -11.79 9.90 18.98
CA ALA A 578 -11.33 11.02 18.17
C ALA A 578 -10.91 12.25 19.00
N ALA A 579 -11.40 12.40 20.23
CA ALA A 579 -11.04 13.53 21.11
C ALA A 579 -9.52 13.63 21.31
N SER A 580 -8.85 12.49 21.44
CA SER A 580 -7.39 12.43 21.62
C SER A 580 -6.63 12.98 20.40
N ALA A 581 -7.12 12.67 19.19
CA ALA A 581 -6.50 13.10 17.94
C ALA A 581 -6.73 14.59 17.66
N LEU A 582 -7.81 15.21 18.18
CA LEU A 582 -8.03 16.65 18.03
C LEU A 582 -6.93 17.50 18.68
N TYR A 583 -6.28 17.01 19.73
CA TYR A 583 -5.15 17.72 20.35
C TYR A 583 -3.91 17.82 19.44
N THR A 584 -3.85 17.05 18.34
CA THR A 584 -2.79 17.17 17.31
C THR A 584 -3.10 18.24 16.26
N LEU A 585 -4.36 18.67 16.15
CA LEU A 585 -4.79 19.62 15.12
C LEU A 585 -4.21 21.03 15.30
N PRO A 586 -4.01 21.57 16.52
CA PRO A 586 -3.28 22.82 16.72
C PRO A 586 -1.89 22.83 16.06
N THR A 587 -1.10 21.77 16.19
CA THR A 587 0.20 21.63 15.51
C THR A 587 0.08 21.82 13.99
N PHE A 588 -0.92 21.17 13.36
CA PHE A 588 -1.15 21.34 11.92
C PHE A 588 -1.60 22.75 11.52
N ILE A 589 -2.40 23.42 12.35
CA ILE A 589 -2.84 24.81 12.11
C ILE A 589 -1.63 25.76 12.12
N LEU A 590 -0.76 25.63 13.13
CA LEU A 590 0.46 26.44 13.25
C LEU A 590 1.47 26.14 12.13
N ALA A 591 1.55 24.89 11.68
CA ALA A 591 2.36 24.52 10.53
C ALA A 591 1.84 25.15 9.22
N ILE A 592 0.52 25.15 8.98
CA ILE A 592 -0.05 25.83 7.80
C ILE A 592 0.22 27.33 7.82
N TYR A 593 0.12 27.97 8.98
CA TYR A 593 0.49 29.37 9.11
C TYR A 593 1.92 29.61 8.63
N ARG A 594 2.89 28.89 9.19
CA ARG A 594 4.31 29.01 8.78
C ARG A 594 4.53 28.70 7.30
N ALA A 595 3.83 27.71 6.75
CA ALA A 595 3.98 27.31 5.35
C ALA A 595 3.35 28.29 4.34
N THR A 596 2.35 29.08 4.74
CA THR A 596 1.59 29.94 3.82
C THR A 596 1.73 31.44 4.10
N ALA A 597 2.26 31.82 5.26
CA ALA A 597 2.47 33.22 5.64
C ALA A 597 3.37 33.95 4.63
N SER A 598 4.54 33.42 4.26
CA SER A 598 5.43 34.10 3.30
C SER A 598 4.73 34.41 1.97
N THR A 599 3.92 33.49 1.44
CA THR A 599 3.14 33.71 0.21
C THR A 599 1.98 34.68 0.39
N ALA A 600 1.37 34.73 1.58
CA ALA A 600 0.24 35.60 1.85
C ALA A 600 0.69 37.06 2.09
N TYR A 601 1.79 37.24 2.84
CA TYR A 601 2.34 38.54 3.23
C TYR A 601 3.20 39.19 2.14
N SER A 602 3.65 38.45 1.12
CA SER A 602 4.44 38.98 0.00
C SER A 602 3.78 40.12 -0.78
N LYS A 603 2.45 40.28 -0.65
CA LYS A 603 1.69 41.38 -1.24
C LYS A 603 1.83 42.72 -0.49
N LEU A 604 2.48 42.71 0.66
CA LEU A 604 2.70 43.87 1.52
C LEU A 604 4.18 44.24 1.45
N ASP A 605 4.47 45.52 1.26
CA ASP A 605 5.85 46.04 1.17
C ASP A 605 6.67 45.75 2.44
N THR A 606 6.01 45.63 3.59
CA THR A 606 6.61 45.33 4.90
C THR A 606 6.24 43.92 5.40
N GLY A 607 6.01 42.99 4.47
CA GLY A 607 5.46 41.66 4.76
C GLY A 607 6.28 40.87 5.79
N ASN A 608 7.60 40.85 5.64
CA ASN A 608 8.49 40.10 6.52
C ASN A 608 8.54 40.66 7.95
N MET A 609 8.54 41.99 8.11
CA MET A 609 8.48 42.62 9.45
C MET A 609 7.14 42.37 10.14
N LEU A 610 6.04 42.29 9.38
CA LEU A 610 4.75 41.88 9.92
C LEU A 610 4.73 40.39 10.29
N ILE A 611 5.36 39.51 9.51
CA ILE A 611 5.53 38.10 9.86
C ILE A 611 6.31 37.96 11.17
N TYR A 612 7.40 38.71 11.34
CA TYR A 612 8.19 38.74 12.58
C TYR A 612 7.28 39.07 13.78
N ASN A 613 6.58 40.20 13.72
CA ASN A 613 5.67 40.62 14.79
C ASN A 613 4.53 39.61 15.04
N ASP A 614 3.89 39.11 13.99
CA ASP A 614 2.73 38.22 14.08
C ASP A 614 3.11 36.84 14.60
N ALA A 615 4.23 36.28 14.14
CA ALA A 615 4.72 34.98 14.59
C ALA A 615 5.25 35.04 16.03
N SER A 616 5.97 36.11 16.42
CA SER A 616 6.36 36.33 17.82
C SER A 616 5.14 36.48 18.73
N ARG A 617 4.15 37.29 18.33
CA ARG A 617 2.91 37.44 19.10
C ARG A 617 2.15 36.13 19.25
N LEU A 618 2.04 35.37 18.15
CA LEU A 618 1.34 34.08 18.17
C LEU A 618 2.05 33.09 19.10
N ALA A 619 3.39 33.04 19.08
CA ALA A 619 4.19 32.22 20.00
C ALA A 619 3.89 32.57 21.48
N ASP A 620 3.91 33.86 21.84
CA ASP A 620 3.61 34.32 23.20
C ASP A 620 2.16 34.04 23.63
N GLN A 621 1.21 34.22 22.72
CA GLN A 621 -0.20 33.92 22.97
C GLN A 621 -0.43 32.42 23.21
N ILE A 622 0.20 31.56 22.43
CA ILE A 622 0.11 30.10 22.59
C ILE A 622 0.79 29.67 23.89
N ARG A 623 1.97 30.21 24.21
CA ARG A 623 2.67 29.96 25.47
C ARG A 623 1.78 30.32 26.67
N THR A 624 1.17 31.50 26.62
CA THR A 624 0.21 31.96 27.65
C THR A 624 -1.03 31.06 27.72
N PHE A 625 -1.55 30.62 26.57
CA PHE A 625 -2.70 29.71 26.51
C PHE A 625 -2.38 28.34 27.12
N VAL A 626 -1.23 27.74 26.79
CA VAL A 626 -0.78 26.46 27.34
C VAL A 626 -0.58 26.56 28.85
N ALA A 627 0.02 27.64 29.34
CA ALA A 627 0.18 27.89 30.78
C ALA A 627 -1.18 27.98 31.49
N ARG A 628 -2.14 28.75 30.95
CA ARG A 628 -3.51 28.83 31.50
C ARG A 628 -4.22 27.47 31.49
N GLN A 629 -3.98 26.63 30.48
CA GLN A 629 -4.55 25.28 30.45
C GLN A 629 -3.91 24.37 31.51
N ALA A 630 -2.60 24.49 31.73
CA ALA A 630 -1.93 23.76 32.81
C ALA A 630 -2.45 24.17 34.20
N GLU A 631 -2.74 25.46 34.42
CA GLU A 631 -3.37 25.95 35.66
C GLU A 631 -4.79 25.39 35.87
N LYS A 632 -5.62 25.41 34.82
CA LYS A 632 -6.96 24.79 34.87
C LYS A 632 -6.88 23.30 35.20
N ASP A 633 -5.94 22.60 34.58
CA ASP A 633 -5.72 21.17 34.78
C ASP A 633 -5.17 20.83 36.17
N ALA A 634 -4.45 21.74 36.83
CA ALA A 634 -4.06 21.59 38.23
C ALA A 634 -5.28 21.56 39.18
N THR A 635 -6.37 22.22 38.81
CA THR A 635 -7.63 22.24 39.58
C THR A 635 -8.64 21.16 39.16
N SER A 636 -8.37 20.42 38.08
CA SER A 636 -9.29 19.42 37.52
C SER A 636 -9.15 18.04 38.17
N THR A 637 -10.28 17.33 38.28
CA THR A 637 -10.35 15.95 38.79
C THR A 637 -10.05 14.89 37.73
N LEU A 638 -9.72 15.29 36.49
CA LEU A 638 -9.40 14.36 35.40
C LEU A 638 -8.06 13.62 35.63
N PRO A 639 -7.96 12.33 35.26
CA PRO A 639 -6.71 11.57 35.25
C PRO A 639 -5.62 12.26 34.40
N SER A 640 -4.36 12.17 34.81
CA SER A 640 -3.23 12.89 34.19
C SER A 640 -3.10 12.71 32.68
N HIS A 641 -3.42 11.53 32.13
CA HIS A 641 -3.33 11.21 30.70
C HIS A 641 -4.50 11.73 29.84
N LEU A 642 -5.57 12.24 30.46
CA LEU A 642 -6.73 12.84 29.79
C LEU A 642 -6.73 14.37 29.87
N ARG A 643 -5.73 14.95 30.55
CA ARG A 643 -5.62 16.40 30.76
C ARG A 643 -5.15 17.10 29.46
N PRO A 644 -5.86 18.14 28.99
CA PRO A 644 -5.47 18.95 27.83
C PRO A 644 -4.00 19.37 27.83
N SER A 645 -3.46 19.85 28.95
CA SER A 645 -2.06 20.29 29.10
C SER A 645 -1.03 19.20 28.82
N SER A 646 -1.33 17.93 29.15
CA SER A 646 -0.42 16.81 28.88
C SER A 646 -0.41 16.39 27.41
N ARG A 647 -1.51 16.70 26.69
CA ARG A 647 -1.74 16.33 25.30
C ARG A 647 -1.35 17.45 24.32
N LEU A 648 -1.46 18.71 24.73
CA LEU A 648 -1.02 19.89 23.98
C LEU A 648 0.50 20.04 24.08
N ARG A 649 1.24 19.23 23.31
CA ARG A 649 2.71 19.29 23.22
C ARG A 649 3.16 20.35 22.20
N LEU A 650 2.79 21.61 22.43
CA LEU A 650 3.05 22.72 21.50
C LEU A 650 4.41 23.40 21.69
N GLU A 651 5.26 22.93 22.61
CA GLU A 651 6.56 23.56 22.87
C GLU A 651 7.46 23.59 21.62
N ASN A 652 7.49 22.51 20.85
CA ASN A 652 8.24 22.47 19.59
C ASN A 652 7.63 23.41 18.54
N ASP A 653 6.31 23.56 18.52
CA ASP A 653 5.62 24.49 17.61
C ASP A 653 5.87 25.95 17.98
N ILE A 654 5.94 26.28 19.28
CA ILE A 654 6.31 27.61 19.77
C ILE A 654 7.73 27.96 19.33
N LYS A 655 8.70 27.06 19.55
CA LYS A 655 10.08 27.25 19.06
C LYS A 655 10.12 27.41 17.55
N ALA A 656 9.36 26.61 16.81
CA ALA A 656 9.29 26.73 15.36
C ALA A 656 8.68 28.06 14.88
N LEU A 657 7.73 28.64 15.63
CA LEU A 657 7.19 29.98 15.37
C LEU A 657 8.23 31.07 15.66
N GLU A 658 9.00 30.95 16.74
CA GLU A 658 10.07 31.88 17.06
C GLU A 658 11.18 31.85 16.00
N THR A 659 11.63 30.64 15.61
CA THR A 659 12.59 30.49 14.51
C THR A 659 12.03 31.03 13.19
N PHE A 660 10.73 30.85 12.93
CA PHE A 660 10.09 31.40 11.72
C PHE A 660 10.03 32.93 11.73
N ALA A 661 9.64 33.53 12.87
CA ALA A 661 9.67 34.97 13.07
C ALA A 661 11.08 35.50 12.83
N LYS A 662 12.07 34.80 13.40
CA LYS A 662 13.47 35.14 13.27
C LYS A 662 13.90 35.15 11.80
N ARG A 663 13.70 34.04 11.08
CA ARG A 663 14.05 33.94 9.65
C ARG A 663 13.42 35.03 8.79
N ALA A 664 12.17 35.41 9.05
CA ALA A 664 11.51 36.49 8.31
C ALA A 664 12.22 37.83 8.54
N TYR A 665 12.61 38.13 9.77
CA TYR A 665 13.39 39.32 10.11
C TYR A 665 14.76 39.33 9.39
N SER A 666 15.53 38.25 9.48
CA SER A 666 16.84 38.19 8.82
C SER A 666 16.76 38.27 7.30
N ALA A 667 15.77 37.62 6.68
CA ALA A 667 15.58 37.69 5.24
C ALA A 667 15.30 39.13 4.77
N GLU A 668 14.51 39.89 5.55
CA GLU A 668 14.28 41.30 5.27
C GLU A 668 15.54 42.14 5.45
N MET A 669 16.24 41.94 6.56
CA MET A 669 17.48 42.66 6.85
C MET A 669 18.55 42.40 5.78
N GLU A 670 18.75 41.15 5.37
CA GLU A 670 19.73 40.83 4.32
C GLU A 670 19.32 41.42 2.98
N SER A 671 18.03 41.36 2.61
CA SER A 671 17.54 42.01 1.40
C SER A 671 17.83 43.51 1.41
N GLN A 672 17.59 44.22 2.53
CA GLN A 672 17.90 45.65 2.63
C GLN A 672 19.40 45.92 2.61
N ARG A 673 20.23 45.08 3.25
CA ARG A 673 21.69 45.20 3.20
C ARG A 673 22.23 45.04 1.79
N THR A 674 21.78 44.04 1.04
CA THR A 674 22.14 43.88 -0.38
C THR A 674 21.76 45.12 -1.18
N ILE A 675 20.52 45.61 -1.04
CA ILE A 675 20.06 46.82 -1.75
C ILE A 675 20.95 48.03 -1.42
N ILE A 676 21.30 48.23 -0.15
CA ILE A 676 22.18 49.33 0.29
C ILE A 676 23.58 49.19 -0.31
N ARG A 677 24.14 47.98 -0.33
CA ARG A 677 25.45 47.72 -0.93
C ARG A 677 25.41 47.98 -2.44
N ASP A 678 24.41 47.47 -3.15
CA ASP A 678 24.23 47.68 -4.59
C ASP A 678 24.06 49.17 -4.94
N MET A 679 23.35 49.93 -4.10
CA MET A 679 23.21 51.39 -4.28
C MET A 679 24.56 52.11 -4.14
N LEU A 680 25.39 51.70 -3.18
CA LEU A 680 26.73 52.24 -2.98
C LEU A 680 27.72 51.79 -4.07
N ASP A 681 27.58 50.59 -4.65
CA ASP A 681 28.40 50.14 -5.78
C ASP A 681 28.31 51.09 -6.99
N GLY A 682 27.22 51.86 -7.10
CA GLY A 682 27.07 52.94 -8.07
C GLY A 682 28.14 54.04 -7.96
N ALA A 683 28.80 54.17 -6.81
CA ALA A 683 29.91 55.10 -6.58
C ALA A 683 31.26 54.59 -7.11
N GLN A 684 31.36 53.32 -7.54
CA GLN A 684 32.58 52.72 -8.11
C GLN A 684 33.83 52.91 -7.23
N GLY A 685 33.68 52.64 -5.92
CA GLY A 685 34.76 52.77 -4.94
C GLY A 685 35.20 54.21 -4.70
N PHE A 686 34.34 55.19 -5.00
CA PHE A 686 34.61 56.63 -4.86
C PHE A 686 35.85 57.15 -5.62
N SER A 687 36.35 56.39 -6.59
CA SER A 687 37.50 56.78 -7.41
C SER A 687 37.17 57.98 -8.32
N ASN A 688 38.08 58.95 -8.41
CA ASN A 688 37.89 60.19 -9.19
C ASN A 688 36.60 60.97 -8.83
N CYS A 689 36.19 60.96 -7.55
CA CYS A 689 34.92 61.55 -7.11
C CYS A 689 34.79 63.08 -7.32
N ASN A 690 35.86 63.77 -7.72
CA ASN A 690 35.87 65.19 -8.07
C ASN A 690 35.62 65.46 -9.57
N ALA A 691 35.72 64.46 -10.45
CA ALA A 691 35.65 64.62 -11.89
C ALA A 691 34.34 64.07 -12.48
N GLU A 692 33.75 64.79 -13.44
CA GLU A 692 32.57 64.29 -14.16
C GLU A 692 32.95 63.17 -15.15
N PRO A 693 32.15 62.09 -15.27
CA PRO A 693 30.83 61.87 -14.67
C PRO A 693 30.83 61.21 -13.28
N PHE A 694 31.99 60.79 -12.75
CA PHE A 694 32.12 60.02 -11.51
C PHE A 694 31.67 60.79 -10.27
N ALA A 695 31.91 62.10 -10.24
CA ALA A 695 31.41 62.99 -9.18
C ALA A 695 29.89 62.92 -9.04
N SER A 696 29.16 63.01 -10.16
CA SER A 696 27.70 62.89 -10.16
C SER A 696 27.22 61.49 -9.78
N ALA A 697 27.97 60.44 -10.15
CA ALA A 697 27.68 59.06 -9.79
C ALA A 697 27.81 58.84 -8.27
N CYS A 698 28.90 59.31 -7.66
CA CYS A 698 29.11 59.26 -6.21
C CYS A 698 28.03 60.03 -5.44
N ASP A 699 27.72 61.27 -5.87
CA ASP A 699 26.65 62.07 -5.24
C ASP A 699 25.29 61.36 -5.31
N SER A 700 25.00 60.75 -6.46
CA SER A 700 23.73 60.04 -6.69
C SER A 700 23.66 58.77 -5.86
N ALA A 701 24.70 57.93 -5.86
CA ALA A 701 24.79 56.69 -5.09
C ALA A 701 24.55 56.97 -3.59
N VAL A 702 25.30 57.92 -3.02
CA VAL A 702 25.17 58.29 -1.60
C VAL A 702 23.79 58.89 -1.30
N SER A 703 23.23 59.71 -2.20
CA SER A 703 21.87 60.25 -2.03
C SER A 703 20.80 59.17 -2.03
N ILE A 704 20.93 58.18 -2.91
CA ILE A 704 19.96 57.10 -3.06
C ILE A 704 20.04 56.19 -1.83
N THR A 705 21.24 55.90 -1.34
CA THR A 705 21.46 55.12 -0.10
C THR A 705 20.88 55.82 1.13
N GLU A 706 21.17 57.12 1.30
CA GLU A 706 20.61 57.93 2.39
C GLU A 706 19.07 57.97 2.32
N GLY A 707 18.51 58.21 1.13
CA GLY A 707 17.07 58.14 0.90
C GLY A 707 16.47 56.77 1.22
N ARG A 708 17.15 55.67 0.85
CA ARG A 708 16.70 54.31 1.14
C ARG A 708 16.65 54.02 2.64
N LEU A 709 17.68 54.40 3.39
CA LEU A 709 17.71 54.24 4.85
C LEU A 709 16.52 54.94 5.51
N ARG A 710 16.22 56.17 5.09
CA ARG A 710 15.06 56.94 5.58
C ARG A 710 13.73 56.32 5.18
N ASP A 711 13.61 55.87 3.94
CA ASP A 711 12.40 55.23 3.44
C ASP A 711 12.08 53.94 4.16
N VAL A 712 13.09 53.10 4.42
CA VAL A 712 12.94 51.84 5.17
C VAL A 712 12.55 52.14 6.62
N HIS A 713 13.24 53.07 7.29
CA HIS A 713 12.88 53.50 8.64
C HIS A 713 11.43 53.97 8.71
N LYS A 714 11.00 54.81 7.77
CA LYS A 714 9.62 55.32 7.70
C LYS A 714 8.59 54.21 7.48
N GLN A 715 8.93 53.19 6.69
CA GLN A 715 8.05 52.03 6.45
C GLN A 715 7.92 51.15 7.69
N TRP A 716 9.00 50.99 8.47
CA TRP A 716 9.02 50.14 9.66
C TRP A 716 8.52 50.85 10.93
N ALA A 717 8.62 52.18 11.01
CA ALA A 717 8.19 52.98 12.16
C ALA A 717 6.75 52.72 12.65
N PRO A 718 5.73 52.58 11.78
CA PRO A 718 4.38 52.24 12.24
C PRO A 718 4.19 50.77 12.62
N ILE A 719 5.21 49.91 12.45
CA ILE A 719 5.09 48.45 12.56
C ILE A 719 5.92 47.90 13.72
N LEU A 720 7.21 48.21 13.75
CA LEU A 720 8.13 47.69 14.76
C LEU A 720 7.98 48.43 16.09
N SER A 721 8.43 47.78 17.17
CA SER A 721 8.62 48.45 18.45
C SER A 721 9.75 49.47 18.35
N ARG A 722 9.81 50.46 19.24
CA ARG A 722 10.83 51.51 19.17
C ARG A 722 12.24 50.92 19.25
N SER A 723 12.49 49.98 20.16
CA SER A 723 13.79 49.31 20.26
C SER A 723 14.13 48.54 18.99
N ALA A 724 13.21 47.70 18.49
CA ALA A 724 13.42 46.94 17.26
C ALA A 724 13.67 47.86 16.05
N LEU A 725 12.91 48.96 15.90
CA LEU A 725 13.08 49.92 14.82
C LEU A 725 14.47 50.55 14.81
N LEU A 726 14.93 51.02 15.97
CA LEU A 726 16.24 51.67 16.09
C LEU A 726 17.37 50.66 15.85
N GLN A 727 17.26 49.45 16.42
CA GLN A 727 18.23 48.37 16.17
C GLN A 727 18.31 48.00 14.69
N SER A 728 17.18 47.77 14.03
CA SER A 728 17.17 47.44 12.59
C SER A 728 17.69 48.59 11.73
N SER A 729 17.31 49.84 12.05
CA SER A 729 17.78 51.02 11.29
C SER A 729 19.28 51.25 11.48
N GLY A 730 19.79 51.04 12.70
CA GLY A 730 21.21 51.18 13.04
C GLY A 730 22.07 50.14 12.35
N SER A 731 21.61 48.88 12.30
CA SER A 731 22.29 47.80 11.56
C SER A 731 22.39 48.10 10.05
N LEU A 732 21.35 48.68 9.44
CA LEU A 732 21.40 49.10 8.03
C LEU A 732 22.35 50.28 7.79
N LEU A 733 22.34 51.27 8.69
CA LEU A 733 23.27 52.40 8.63
C LEU A 733 24.73 51.92 8.77
N SER A 734 24.98 51.00 9.70
CA SER A 734 26.30 50.38 9.90
C SER A 734 26.77 49.66 8.64
N THR A 735 25.87 48.97 7.93
CA THR A 735 26.19 48.34 6.63
C THR A 735 26.64 49.37 5.58
N ALA A 736 25.94 50.50 5.48
CA ALA A 736 26.31 51.57 4.54
C ALA A 736 27.66 52.18 4.90
N ILE A 737 27.86 52.48 6.19
CA ILE A 737 29.06 53.10 6.73
C ILE A 737 30.27 52.20 6.58
N SER A 738 30.19 50.93 6.97
CA SER A 738 31.30 49.99 6.85
C SER A 738 31.74 49.81 5.39
N LYS A 739 30.79 49.82 4.44
CA LYS A 739 31.12 49.79 3.01
C LYS A 739 31.84 51.06 2.56
N MET A 740 31.38 52.24 2.98
CA MET A 740 32.04 53.50 2.66
C MET A 740 33.45 53.60 3.26
N VAL A 741 33.62 53.19 4.52
CA VAL A 741 34.94 53.16 5.19
C VAL A 741 35.91 52.30 4.38
N MET A 742 35.51 51.06 4.07
CA MET A 742 36.34 50.13 3.30
C MET A 742 36.68 50.67 1.91
N GLU A 743 35.71 51.18 1.14
CA GLU A 743 35.98 51.71 -0.20
C GLU A 743 36.86 52.96 -0.21
N ILE A 744 36.76 53.81 0.83
CA ILE A 744 37.62 55.00 0.95
C ILE A 744 39.05 54.61 1.35
N GLU A 745 39.21 53.65 2.27
CA GLU A 745 40.52 53.15 2.70
C GLU A 745 41.28 52.42 1.58
N GLU A 746 40.58 51.84 0.59
CA GLU A 746 41.19 51.19 -0.57
C GLU A 746 41.77 52.17 -1.63
N ILE A 747 41.49 53.47 -1.51
CA ILE A 747 41.97 54.48 -2.46
C ILE A 747 43.47 54.76 -2.22
N GLN A 748 44.31 54.50 -3.23
CA GLN A 748 45.77 54.61 -3.11
C GLN A 748 46.32 56.04 -3.05
N ASP A 749 45.69 56.98 -3.74
CA ASP A 749 46.10 58.39 -3.83
C ASP A 749 44.84 59.26 -3.87
N ILE A 750 44.68 60.11 -2.87
CA ILE A 750 43.51 60.97 -2.70
C ILE A 750 43.97 62.42 -2.85
N GLY A 751 43.56 63.07 -3.93
CA GLY A 751 43.82 64.50 -4.14
C GLY A 751 43.07 65.39 -3.13
N GLU A 752 43.56 66.60 -2.88
CA GLU A 752 42.93 67.56 -1.94
C GLU A 752 41.46 67.87 -2.30
N GLU A 753 41.15 68.02 -3.61
CA GLU A 753 39.76 68.23 -4.04
C GLU A 753 38.89 66.97 -3.88
N GLU A 754 39.48 65.78 -3.98
CA GLU A 754 38.80 64.50 -3.75
C GLU A 754 38.54 64.28 -2.25
N SER A 755 39.50 64.60 -1.37
CA SER A 755 39.34 64.44 0.07
C SER A 755 38.21 65.32 0.62
N VAL A 756 38.12 66.58 0.15
CA VAL A 756 37.01 67.49 0.46
C VAL A 756 35.67 66.97 -0.08
N LYS A 757 35.68 66.30 -1.23
CA LYS A 757 34.48 65.72 -1.83
C LYS A 757 34.01 64.48 -1.06
N LEU A 758 34.93 63.58 -0.70
CA LEU A 758 34.66 62.41 0.14
C LEU A 758 34.09 62.81 1.50
N ARG A 759 34.64 63.84 2.14
CA ARG A 759 34.07 64.37 3.39
C ARG A 759 32.62 64.80 3.22
N LYS A 760 32.28 65.55 2.16
CA LYS A 760 30.89 65.96 1.91
C LYS A 760 29.95 64.77 1.74
N LEU A 761 30.44 63.67 1.15
CA LEU A 761 29.67 62.42 1.03
C LEU A 761 29.49 61.74 2.40
N CYS A 762 30.53 61.72 3.25
CA CYS A 762 30.45 61.22 4.62
C CYS A 762 29.47 62.04 5.48
N ASP A 763 29.53 63.38 5.38
CA ASP A 763 28.62 64.28 6.08
C ASP A 763 27.16 64.00 5.69
N LYS A 764 26.90 63.75 4.40
CA LYS A 764 25.56 63.45 3.89
C LYS A 764 24.98 62.17 4.48
N ILE A 765 25.75 61.08 4.57
CA ILE A 765 25.28 59.85 5.24
C ILE A 765 25.15 60.06 6.75
N SER A 766 26.00 60.91 7.33
CA SER A 766 25.94 61.26 8.75
C SER A 766 24.66 62.02 9.11
N GLU A 767 23.95 62.63 8.16
CA GLU A 767 22.65 63.28 8.40
C GLU A 767 21.58 62.29 8.88
N VAL A 768 21.74 60.98 8.63
CA VAL A 768 20.81 59.91 9.07
C VAL A 768 20.78 59.73 10.60
N LYS A 769 21.75 60.31 11.33
CA LYS A 769 21.77 60.31 12.80
C LYS A 769 20.52 60.94 13.44
N ASP A 770 19.81 61.80 12.71
CA ASP A 770 18.56 62.40 13.14
C ASP A 770 17.47 61.36 13.49
N LEU A 771 17.52 60.17 12.87
CA LEU A 771 16.59 59.06 13.15
C LEU A 771 16.80 58.43 14.54
N PHE A 772 17.95 58.66 15.18
CA PHE A 772 18.33 58.06 16.46
C PHE A 772 18.29 59.05 17.64
N MET A 773 17.74 60.24 17.42
CA MET A 773 17.60 61.25 18.46
C MET A 773 16.55 60.82 19.48
N GLN A 774 16.93 60.80 20.76
CA GLN A 774 16.01 60.50 21.85
C GLN A 774 15.65 61.76 22.64
N GLU A 775 14.37 62.10 22.64
CA GLU A 775 13.84 63.16 23.50
C GLU A 775 13.70 62.65 24.94
N HIS A 776 14.30 63.35 25.90
CA HIS A 776 14.10 63.07 27.32
C HIS A 776 12.72 63.58 27.76
N ALA A 777 11.93 62.70 28.37
CA ALA A 777 10.56 62.97 28.85
C ALA A 777 10.45 64.14 29.87
N GLU A 778 11.58 64.61 30.42
CA GLU A 778 11.67 65.70 31.39
C GLU A 778 12.25 67.01 30.82
N GLY A 779 12.19 67.21 29.49
CA GLY A 779 12.54 68.50 28.85
C GLY A 779 14.05 68.79 28.76
N GLY A 780 14.88 67.74 28.73
CA GLY A 780 16.32 67.84 28.46
C GLY A 780 16.63 67.91 26.95
N GLU A 781 17.86 68.30 26.61
CA GLU A 781 18.38 68.24 25.23
C GLU A 781 18.29 66.80 24.69
N ALA A 782 17.96 66.65 23.41
CA ALA A 782 17.89 65.35 22.77
C ALA A 782 19.28 64.70 22.76
N SER A 783 19.36 63.45 23.24
CA SER A 783 20.62 62.70 23.24
C SER A 783 20.77 61.94 21.92
N ASP A 784 21.92 62.08 21.27
CA ASP A 784 22.29 61.29 20.09
C ASP A 784 22.65 59.87 20.52
N MET A 785 21.82 58.90 20.12
CA MET A 785 22.00 57.49 20.44
C MET A 785 22.60 56.69 19.27
N THR A 786 23.05 57.35 18.20
CA THR A 786 23.50 56.67 16.97
C THR A 786 24.64 55.70 17.25
N GLY A 787 25.63 56.10 18.06
CA GLY A 787 26.75 55.25 18.45
C GLY A 787 26.39 54.01 19.28
N ILE A 788 25.16 53.93 19.81
CA ILE A 788 24.66 52.76 20.55
C ILE A 788 24.00 51.74 19.61
N TYR A 789 23.39 52.21 18.52
CA TYR A 789 22.66 51.35 17.58
C TYR A 789 23.43 51.04 16.29
N CYS A 790 24.47 51.82 15.98
CA CYS A 790 25.26 51.70 14.77
C CYS A 790 26.73 51.40 15.11
N PRO A 791 27.15 50.13 15.01
CA PRO A 791 28.57 49.77 15.08
C PRO A 791 29.38 50.53 14.03
N ASN A 792 30.64 50.85 14.33
CA ASN A 792 31.57 51.64 13.50
C ASN A 792 31.16 53.10 13.24
N TRP A 793 30.16 53.62 13.97
CA TRP A 793 29.72 55.01 13.82
C TRP A 793 30.85 56.01 14.12
N PHE A 794 31.57 55.83 15.22
CA PHE A 794 32.66 56.74 15.62
C PHE A 794 33.85 56.65 14.68
N LYS A 795 34.29 55.43 14.30
CA LYS A 795 35.28 55.23 13.22
C LYS A 795 34.94 56.03 11.95
N PHE A 796 33.69 56.01 11.50
CA PHE A 796 33.26 56.76 10.32
C PHE A 796 33.27 58.28 10.50
N GLN A 797 32.85 58.78 11.66
CA GLN A 797 32.95 60.21 11.97
C GLN A 797 34.42 60.66 11.96
N TYR A 798 35.31 59.88 12.58
CA TYR A 798 36.74 60.15 12.56
C TYR A 798 37.35 60.08 11.16
N LEU A 799 36.95 59.11 10.31
CA LEU A 799 37.37 59.07 8.91
C LEU A 799 37.02 60.39 8.19
N GLY A 800 35.80 60.89 8.38
CA GLY A 800 35.38 62.19 7.84
C GLY A 800 36.25 63.35 8.34
N GLU A 801 36.60 63.37 9.62
CA GLU A 801 37.50 64.39 10.18
C GLU A 801 38.92 64.28 9.60
N LEU A 802 39.45 63.07 9.40
CA LEU A 802 40.78 62.82 8.86
C LEU A 802 40.93 63.29 7.41
N LEU A 803 39.90 63.14 6.58
CA LEU A 803 39.90 63.55 5.16
C LEU A 803 40.13 65.07 4.95
N GLU A 804 39.82 65.90 5.94
CA GLU A 804 40.03 67.37 5.91
C GLU A 804 41.13 67.86 6.88
N SER A 805 41.74 66.96 7.65
CA SER A 805 42.72 67.31 8.68
C SER A 805 44.11 67.54 8.12
N SER A 806 44.88 68.43 8.73
CA SER A 806 46.30 68.56 8.41
C SER A 806 47.11 67.44 9.07
N LEU A 807 48.31 67.12 8.54
CA LEU A 807 49.20 66.11 9.13
C LEU A 807 49.52 66.36 10.63
N ALA A 808 49.51 67.63 11.05
CA ALA A 808 49.69 68.00 12.46
C ALA A 808 48.46 67.67 13.31
N ASP A 809 47.26 67.89 12.76
CA ASP A 809 45.98 67.59 13.42
C ASP A 809 45.76 66.08 13.53
N ILE A 810 46.07 65.32 12.47
CA ILE A 810 46.02 63.84 12.50
C ILE A 810 46.94 63.30 13.59
N LYS A 811 48.17 63.83 13.69
CA LYS A 811 49.11 63.45 14.75
C LYS A 811 48.56 63.79 16.14
N TYR A 812 47.92 64.96 16.29
CA TYR A 812 47.29 65.35 17.55
C TYR A 812 46.12 64.44 17.92
N LEU A 813 45.21 64.16 16.98
CA LEU A 813 44.09 63.23 17.16
C LEU A 813 44.58 61.82 17.53
N TRP A 814 45.69 61.38 16.94
CA TRP A 814 46.33 60.11 17.30
C TRP A 814 46.93 60.13 18.71
N THR A 815 47.67 61.16 19.13
CA THR A 815 48.38 61.13 20.42
C THR A 815 47.56 61.59 21.62
N GLU A 816 46.68 62.57 21.41
CA GLU A 816 45.92 63.25 22.48
C GLU A 816 44.40 63.06 22.32
N GLY A 817 43.93 62.62 21.15
CA GLY A 817 42.53 62.30 20.89
C GLY A 817 42.20 60.82 21.08
N GLU A 818 40.95 60.47 20.80
CA GLU A 818 40.42 59.10 20.92
C GLU A 818 40.58 58.28 19.63
N LEU A 819 41.34 58.77 18.64
CA LEU A 819 41.50 58.12 17.35
C LEU A 819 42.08 56.70 17.44
N ARG A 820 42.95 56.44 18.43
CA ARG A 820 43.54 55.11 18.69
C ARG A 820 42.55 54.06 19.18
N LEU A 821 41.35 54.47 19.61
CA LEU A 821 40.32 53.54 20.05
C LEU A 821 39.54 52.95 18.86
N GLU A 822 39.53 53.66 17.73
CA GLU A 822 38.71 53.34 16.55
C GLU A 822 39.54 52.91 15.33
N PHE A 823 40.83 53.27 15.26
CA PHE A 823 41.72 52.93 14.16
C PHE A 823 43.03 52.29 14.62
N ASP A 824 43.50 51.34 13.81
CA ASP A 824 44.82 50.75 13.96
C ASP A 824 45.93 51.65 13.39
N ALA A 825 47.14 51.47 13.92
CA ALA A 825 48.29 52.27 13.49
C ALA A 825 48.59 52.10 11.98
N ASP A 826 48.36 50.89 11.44
CA ASP A 826 48.57 50.61 10.03
C ASP A 826 47.51 51.31 9.15
N GLU A 827 46.22 51.23 9.52
CA GLU A 827 45.11 51.91 8.83
C GLU A 827 45.35 53.44 8.74
N VAL A 828 45.76 54.07 9.85
CA VAL A 828 46.09 55.51 9.86
C VAL A 828 47.32 55.81 9.00
N THR A 829 48.32 54.91 8.97
CA THR A 829 49.48 55.13 8.10
C THR A 829 49.14 55.02 6.62
N ASP A 830 48.30 54.07 6.24
CA ASP A 830 47.86 53.89 4.86
C ASP A 830 47.03 55.10 4.41
N LEU A 831 46.13 55.60 5.26
CA LEU A 831 45.37 56.82 4.99
C LEU A 831 46.26 58.07 4.86
N ILE A 832 47.31 58.20 5.68
CA ILE A 832 48.30 59.29 5.55
C ILE A 832 49.09 59.17 4.24
N GLU A 833 49.44 57.94 3.83
CA GLU A 833 50.12 57.69 2.57
C GLU A 833 49.24 58.06 1.37
N ALA A 834 47.93 57.83 1.46
CA ALA A 834 46.94 58.20 0.45
C ALA A 834 46.65 59.71 0.39
N LEU A 835 46.57 60.42 1.53
CA LEU A 835 46.20 61.85 1.58
C LEU A 835 47.36 62.83 1.34
N PHE A 836 48.61 62.42 1.59
CA PHE A 836 49.76 63.32 1.54
C PHE A 836 50.86 62.82 0.62
N SER A 837 51.35 63.71 -0.26
CA SER A 837 52.54 63.43 -1.08
C SER A 837 53.79 63.13 -0.23
N ASP A 838 54.73 62.36 -0.82
CA ASP A 838 55.95 61.95 -0.12
C ASP A 838 56.83 63.14 0.28
N SER A 839 56.97 63.33 1.59
CA SER A 839 57.76 64.39 2.20
C SER A 839 58.43 63.91 3.49
N ASP A 840 59.51 64.59 3.90
CA ASP A 840 60.19 64.29 5.16
C ASP A 840 59.26 64.44 6.38
N TYR A 841 58.29 65.36 6.30
CA TYR A 841 57.27 65.55 7.34
C TYR A 841 56.30 64.36 7.41
N ARG A 842 55.83 63.85 6.26
CA ARG A 842 54.97 62.65 6.18
C ARG A 842 55.67 61.42 6.77
N ARG A 843 56.90 61.13 6.34
CA ARG A 843 57.69 59.98 6.84
C ARG A 843 57.94 60.06 8.34
N LYS A 844 58.15 61.27 8.87
CA LYS A 844 58.32 61.48 10.30
C LYS A 844 57.01 61.26 11.07
N ALA A 845 55.88 61.73 10.56
CA ALA A 845 54.56 61.51 11.18
C ALA A 845 54.21 60.02 11.21
N ILE A 846 54.39 59.29 10.10
CA ILE A 846 54.21 57.83 10.03
C ILE A 846 55.12 57.10 11.04
N ALA A 847 56.40 57.48 11.11
CA ALA A 847 57.33 56.88 12.06
C ALA A 847 56.98 57.19 13.52
N ASP A 848 56.36 58.33 13.80
CA ASP A 848 55.90 58.70 15.14
C ASP A 848 54.62 57.91 15.52
N ILE A 849 53.68 57.72 14.58
CA ILE A 849 52.44 56.93 14.76
C ILE A 849 52.76 55.46 15.01
N ARG A 850 53.65 54.84 14.21
CA ARG A 850 54.05 53.43 14.39
C ARG A 850 54.83 53.14 15.67
N ARG A 851 55.43 54.16 16.29
CA ARG A 851 56.22 53.99 17.53
C ARG A 851 55.40 54.16 18.79
N SER A 852 54.24 54.78 18.67
CA SER A 852 53.40 55.22 19.78
C SER A 852 52.27 54.26 19.99
#